data_AF-A0A3N8BV98-F1
#
_entry.id   AF-A0A3N8BV98-F1
#
_cell.length_a   1.000
_cell.length_b   1.000
_cell.length_c   1.000
_cell.angle_alpha   90.00
_cell.angle_beta   90.00
_cell.angle_gamma   90.00
#
_symmetry.space_group_name_H-M   'P 1'
#
loop_
_entity.id
_entity.type
_entity.pdbx_description
1 polymer ?
#
loop_
_entity_poly.entity_id
_entity_poly.type
_entity_poly.pdbx_seq_one_letter_code
_entity_poly.pdbx_strand_id
1 'polypeptide(L)'
;MSSIDQIIAQLDAAGHPRLPEGHPIADGKPHRYGPKKKHWYSLHEIVRNGQVVGYTGAFGEWSADDNGAQKFEWQGSTLPPDVLEETRRRQAQTERAEMEKRQQAAKLAANRAWDQWAHAADVGESQYLERKQITPEGVRFADDGTIYVPMWRHSADGARMVGLQKITPDGAKRFNKGTEKKGAECRLGASSADDKVVMVAEGYATARTIRMATDDAIPVSVCFDAGNIMLAAQALRDAYPDVHILICADDDWKVEQQMRNWLADKLGYSGDLVIGADPVGIEHRGTVHRVSAEIGQINGGVPFVELRVVVESRPEQIKRFENTGRSRAEEAAVAVGNASVAFPVFSNREDRKLTDFNDLHCEEGLHVVKDQITRAILAALAPAASDVKPFPHLHAVESTVDPLYEQAVSVVREAHRASVSLVQRQLRIGYNRAARLLAEMEKAGIVSPENDKGARRVLAAQDELPATYAGAADDEPPPEDARQPRSWYADLRRTNSGALLPTVDNIFAILANDPKWDGVLGFELFALRIVKLKPPPFPGGEAGEWTDRDDARCALWLGQRYAVSPRADLIADAVFLVAERNSYHEVRDYLASLTWDGTPRLRSWLVTYLGAEDTEYVRLAGFKWLVASVGRVMKPGCKMDNVLILEGAQDAGKSSAFRTIFSQRWFTDANIIIGDKDSYAVMAGKWVIELAELDALSKSESSNSKRFFSTAVDTYRPPYAKRAIDVPRQSVFAGTVNFDTYLKDESGNRRYWPVKVADILNLKGLAADRDQIWAEAFQTYCEWDAANLEADGAIPAPWQVLADEKPLFRVEQDARYEGDVFEPMIARFIELRDRVTMEEILGECLKLDMSKWTPAEQRRIGKAIKSIGWIRKRETKGGRGWYYQRPEQVEIIARPASAALATAEVGDESCF
;
A
#
# COMPACT_ATOMS: atom_id res chain seq x y z
N MET A 1 -3.96 -59.99 13.03
CA MET A 1 -5.36 -60.25 12.64
C MET A 1 -6.18 -60.61 13.86
N SER A 2 -6.61 -59.58 14.59
CA SER A 2 -7.39 -59.77 15.82
C SER A 2 -8.88 -59.66 15.49
N SER A 3 -9.74 -60.43 16.15
CA SER A 3 -11.19 -60.23 16.08
C SER A 3 -11.60 -58.96 16.84
N ILE A 4 -12.81 -58.46 16.62
CA ILE A 4 -13.36 -57.34 17.39
C ILE A 4 -13.39 -57.69 18.89
N ASP A 5 -13.75 -58.91 19.26
CA ASP A 5 -13.79 -59.35 20.66
C ASP A 5 -12.40 -59.36 21.31
N GLN A 6 -11.36 -59.74 20.56
CA GLN A 6 -9.97 -59.67 21.05
C GLN A 6 -9.50 -58.22 21.22
N ILE A 7 -9.98 -57.29 20.39
CA ILE A 7 -9.70 -55.86 20.55
C ILE A 7 -10.35 -55.34 21.83
N ILE A 8 -11.62 -55.69 22.07
CA ILE A 8 -12.33 -55.30 23.29
C ILE A 8 -11.61 -55.87 24.52
N ALA A 9 -11.23 -57.15 24.49
CA ALA A 9 -10.49 -57.79 25.59
C ALA A 9 -9.14 -57.12 25.88
N GLN A 10 -8.43 -56.64 24.86
CA GLN A 10 -7.17 -55.91 25.03
C GLN A 10 -7.38 -54.49 25.58
N LEU A 11 -8.44 -53.80 25.18
CA LEU A 11 -8.81 -52.51 25.76
C LEU A 11 -9.17 -52.65 27.24
N ASP A 12 -9.96 -53.67 27.58
CA ASP A 12 -10.33 -53.96 28.97
C ASP A 12 -9.10 -54.34 29.80
N ALA A 13 -8.19 -55.17 29.28
CA ALA A 13 -6.94 -55.54 29.94
C ALA A 13 -6.00 -54.33 30.15
N ALA A 14 -6.04 -53.35 29.25
CA ALA A 14 -5.29 -52.10 29.36
C ALA A 14 -5.99 -51.05 30.26
N GLY A 15 -7.09 -51.40 30.91
CA GLY A 15 -7.81 -50.51 31.83
C GLY A 15 -8.63 -49.42 31.14
N HIS A 16 -8.94 -49.56 29.85
CA HIS A 16 -9.83 -48.63 29.18
C HIS A 16 -11.28 -48.77 29.72
N PRO A 17 -12.05 -47.67 29.77
CA PRO A 17 -13.46 -47.72 30.14
C PRO A 17 -14.29 -48.46 29.08
N ARG A 18 -15.49 -48.91 29.44
CA ARG A 18 -16.39 -49.60 28.51
C ARG A 18 -16.65 -48.75 27.25
N LEU A 19 -16.54 -49.37 26.07
CA LEU A 19 -16.79 -48.72 24.79
C LEU A 19 -18.25 -48.25 24.66
N PRO A 20 -18.51 -47.12 23.97
CA PRO A 20 -19.87 -46.72 23.65
C PRO A 20 -20.56 -47.72 22.71
N GLU A 21 -21.89 -47.75 22.74
CA GLU A 21 -22.68 -48.65 21.89
C GLU A 21 -22.36 -48.42 20.40
N GLY A 22 -22.19 -49.51 19.64
CA GLY A 22 -21.78 -49.47 18.22
C GLY A 22 -20.28 -49.40 17.95
N HIS A 23 -19.44 -49.34 18.99
CA HIS A 23 -17.98 -49.44 18.89
C HIS A 23 -17.47 -50.84 19.31
N PRO A 24 -16.30 -51.28 18.82
CA PRO A 24 -15.31 -50.53 18.05
C PRO A 24 -15.56 -50.45 16.53
N ILE A 25 -15.15 -49.35 15.90
CA ILE A 25 -15.32 -49.08 14.45
C ILE A 25 -13.95 -49.11 13.76
N ALA A 26 -13.86 -49.79 12.62
CA ALA A 26 -12.63 -49.95 11.85
C ALA A 26 -12.55 -49.04 10.61
N ASP A 27 -12.71 -47.73 10.80
CA ASP A 27 -12.67 -46.71 9.75
C ASP A 27 -11.29 -46.07 9.56
N GLY A 28 -10.28 -46.58 10.26
CA GLY A 28 -8.91 -46.07 10.27
C GLY A 28 -8.73 -44.73 10.99
N LYS A 29 -9.75 -44.23 11.69
CA LYS A 29 -9.70 -42.96 12.41
C LYS A 29 -9.57 -43.19 13.92
N PRO A 30 -8.93 -42.25 14.65
CA PRO A 30 -8.87 -42.30 16.11
C PRO A 30 -10.21 -41.89 16.74
N HIS A 31 -10.86 -42.84 17.41
CA HIS A 31 -12.09 -42.64 18.18
C HIS A 31 -11.75 -42.39 19.65
N ARG A 32 -12.11 -41.21 20.17
CA ARG A 32 -11.88 -40.83 21.58
C ARG A 32 -13.13 -41.04 22.45
N TYR A 33 -12.96 -41.64 23.61
CA TYR A 33 -14.07 -42.07 24.49
C TYR A 33 -13.68 -42.07 25.98
N GLY A 34 -14.63 -42.40 26.85
CA GLY A 34 -14.44 -42.39 28.30
C GLY A 34 -14.46 -41.00 28.96
N PRO A 35 -14.22 -40.92 30.29
CA PRO A 35 -14.24 -39.68 31.04
C PRO A 35 -13.26 -38.65 30.47
N LYS A 36 -13.74 -37.43 30.21
CA LYS A 36 -12.97 -36.33 29.58
C LYS A 36 -12.35 -36.68 28.20
N LYS A 37 -12.78 -37.75 27.54
CA LYS A 37 -12.27 -38.23 26.24
C LYS A 37 -10.76 -38.47 26.21
N LYS A 38 -10.20 -38.96 27.31
CA LYS A 38 -8.78 -39.25 27.44
C LYS A 38 -8.34 -40.54 26.74
N HIS A 39 -9.23 -41.52 26.63
CA HIS A 39 -8.91 -42.79 25.97
C HIS A 39 -9.23 -42.72 24.48
N TRP A 40 -8.44 -43.42 23.67
CA TRP A 40 -8.66 -43.49 22.24
C TRP A 40 -8.25 -44.85 21.65
N TYR A 41 -8.86 -45.21 20.52
CA TYR A 41 -8.42 -46.33 19.68
C TYR A 41 -8.56 -45.98 18.21
N SER A 42 -7.78 -46.62 17.34
CA SER A 42 -7.86 -46.50 15.87
C SER A 42 -7.68 -47.87 15.27
N LEU A 43 -8.62 -48.32 14.44
CA LEU A 43 -8.63 -49.65 13.85
C LEU A 43 -8.75 -49.58 12.32
N HIS A 44 -8.02 -50.45 11.64
CA HIS A 44 -8.04 -50.66 10.21
C HIS A 44 -8.45 -52.10 9.91
N GLU A 45 -9.29 -52.27 8.90
CA GLU A 45 -9.57 -53.58 8.30
C GLU A 45 -8.35 -54.05 7.49
N ILE A 46 -7.98 -55.31 7.67
CA ILE A 46 -7.03 -55.99 6.80
C ILE A 46 -7.85 -56.78 5.79
N VAL A 47 -7.77 -56.41 4.52
CA VAL A 47 -8.45 -57.10 3.41
C VAL A 47 -7.44 -57.95 2.64
N ARG A 48 -7.73 -59.23 2.44
CA ARG A 48 -7.01 -60.12 1.51
C ARG A 48 -8.02 -60.80 0.59
N ASN A 49 -7.74 -60.81 -0.71
CA ASN A 49 -8.61 -61.41 -1.74
C ASN A 49 -10.08 -60.95 -1.65
N GLY A 50 -10.31 -59.67 -1.33
CA GLY A 50 -11.66 -59.10 -1.21
C GLY A 50 -12.41 -59.47 0.08
N GLN A 51 -11.80 -60.19 1.02
CA GLN A 51 -12.39 -60.54 2.32
C GLN A 51 -11.61 -59.87 3.45
N VAL A 52 -12.33 -59.31 4.44
CA VAL A 52 -11.74 -58.77 5.67
C VAL A 52 -11.25 -59.96 6.49
N VAL A 53 -9.94 -60.10 6.62
CA VAL A 53 -9.28 -61.20 7.34
C VAL A 53 -8.93 -60.87 8.79
N GLY A 54 -9.17 -59.62 9.22
CA GLY A 54 -9.07 -59.19 10.61
C GLY A 54 -8.84 -57.69 10.74
N TYR A 55 -8.61 -57.25 11.97
CA TYR A 55 -8.37 -55.84 12.27
C TYR A 55 -6.94 -55.62 12.80
N THR A 56 -6.41 -54.41 12.58
CA THR A 56 -5.13 -53.93 13.14
C THR A 56 -5.29 -52.50 13.60
N GLY A 57 -4.46 -52.02 14.52
CA GLY A 57 -4.62 -50.68 15.04
C GLY A 57 -3.79 -50.39 16.28
N ALA A 58 -4.11 -49.27 16.90
CA ALA A 58 -3.51 -48.85 18.14
C ALA A 58 -4.56 -48.24 19.08
N PHE A 59 -4.25 -48.20 20.36
CA PHE A 59 -5.06 -47.56 21.40
C PHE A 59 -4.15 -46.85 22.41
N GLY A 60 -4.70 -45.95 23.21
CA GLY A 60 -3.93 -45.31 24.26
C GLY A 60 -4.74 -44.37 25.13
N GLU A 61 -4.06 -43.79 26.12
CA GLU A 61 -4.59 -42.77 27.01
C GLU A 61 -3.74 -41.49 26.92
N TRP A 62 -4.39 -40.34 26.77
CA TRP A 62 -3.72 -39.04 26.72
C TRP A 62 -3.31 -38.55 28.12
N SER A 63 -2.00 -38.36 28.31
CA SER A 63 -1.36 -37.79 29.50
C SER A 63 -0.45 -36.62 29.09
N ALA A 64 -0.88 -35.39 29.36
CA ALA A 64 -0.16 -34.16 28.99
C ALA A 64 0.23 -34.12 27.50
N ASP A 65 1.49 -34.42 27.15
CA ASP A 65 2.02 -34.41 25.78
C ASP A 65 2.23 -35.82 25.16
N ASP A 66 1.95 -36.89 25.92
CA ASP A 66 2.04 -38.28 25.47
C ASP A 66 0.63 -38.86 25.22
N ASN A 67 0.48 -39.55 24.09
CA ASN A 67 -0.77 -40.17 23.68
C ASN A 67 -0.90 -41.64 24.12
N GLY A 68 0.15 -42.19 24.75
CA GLY A 68 0.16 -43.52 25.34
C GLY A 68 -0.09 -44.64 24.32
N ALA A 69 0.29 -44.44 23.05
CA ALA A 69 -0.04 -45.33 21.96
C ALA A 69 0.57 -46.75 22.13
N GLN A 70 -0.29 -47.75 22.30
CA GLN A 70 0.02 -49.17 22.29
C GLN A 70 -0.61 -49.83 21.07
N LYS A 71 0.09 -50.78 20.46
CA LYS A 71 -0.42 -51.56 19.33
C LYS A 71 -1.23 -52.73 19.84
N PHE A 72 -2.32 -53.08 19.16
CA PHE A 72 -3.02 -54.33 19.44
C PHE A 72 -2.13 -55.54 19.09
N GLU A 73 -2.03 -56.50 20.01
CA GLU A 73 -1.32 -57.76 19.82
C GLU A 73 -2.22 -58.82 19.15
N TRP A 74 -1.59 -59.81 18.49
CA TRP A 74 -2.27 -60.74 17.60
C TRP A 74 -2.24 -62.20 18.08
N GLN A 75 -3.41 -62.86 18.06
CA GLN A 75 -3.56 -64.32 18.06
C GLN A 75 -4.63 -64.72 17.04
N GLY A 76 -4.27 -65.48 16.00
CA GLY A 76 -5.06 -65.60 14.77
C GLY A 76 -6.20 -66.61 14.75
N SER A 77 -7.33 -66.17 14.19
CA SER A 77 -8.19 -66.95 13.30
C SER A 77 -9.11 -66.01 12.48
N THR A 78 -9.51 -66.44 11.28
CA THR A 78 -10.34 -65.68 10.32
C THR A 78 -11.82 -65.62 10.74
N LEU A 79 -12.42 -64.43 10.61
CA LEU A 79 -13.81 -64.14 10.98
C LEU A 79 -14.83 -64.77 10.00
N PRO A 80 -15.97 -65.30 10.48
CA PRO A 80 -16.99 -65.90 9.62
C PRO A 80 -17.84 -64.85 8.87
N PRO A 81 -18.42 -65.20 7.69
CA PRO A 81 -19.05 -64.24 6.76
C PRO A 81 -20.30 -63.51 7.29
N ASP A 82 -21.01 -64.12 8.24
CA ASP A 82 -22.21 -63.60 8.90
C ASP A 82 -21.94 -62.34 9.75
N VAL A 83 -20.78 -62.30 10.41
CA VAL A 83 -20.33 -61.15 11.23
C VAL A 83 -20.00 -59.94 10.36
N LEU A 84 -19.52 -60.14 9.12
CA LEU A 84 -19.23 -59.06 8.16
C LEU A 84 -20.50 -58.42 7.61
N GLU A 85 -21.55 -59.21 7.36
CA GLU A 85 -22.81 -58.70 6.85
C GLU A 85 -23.58 -57.90 7.93
N GLU A 86 -23.54 -58.34 9.18
CA GLU A 86 -24.10 -57.59 10.30
C GLU A 86 -23.35 -56.27 10.54
N THR A 87 -22.02 -56.27 10.40
CA THR A 87 -21.19 -55.05 10.49
C THR A 87 -21.55 -54.04 9.40
N ARG A 88 -21.76 -54.49 8.15
CA ARG A 88 -22.22 -53.61 7.05
C ARG A 88 -23.61 -53.03 7.30
N ARG A 89 -24.55 -53.81 7.86
CA ARG A 89 -25.89 -53.32 8.20
C ARG A 89 -25.84 -52.26 9.30
N ARG A 90 -25.01 -52.48 10.33
CA ARG A 90 -24.78 -51.48 11.39
C ARG A 90 -24.11 -50.22 10.84
N GLN A 91 -23.09 -50.35 9.99
CA GLN A 91 -22.45 -49.22 9.30
C GLN A 91 -23.46 -48.41 8.47
N ALA A 92 -24.28 -49.07 7.65
CA ALA A 92 -25.29 -48.39 6.84
C ALA A 92 -26.38 -47.70 7.68
N GLN A 93 -26.77 -48.27 8.83
CA GLN A 93 -27.71 -47.63 9.76
C GLN A 93 -27.10 -46.41 10.44
N THR A 94 -25.84 -46.50 10.90
CA THR A 94 -25.10 -45.36 11.47
C THR A 94 -24.92 -44.25 10.45
N GLU A 95 -24.53 -44.56 9.21
CA GLU A 95 -24.39 -43.59 8.12
C GLU A 95 -25.72 -42.88 7.80
N ARG A 96 -26.84 -43.61 7.78
CA ARG A 96 -28.18 -43.02 7.60
C ARG A 96 -28.55 -42.08 8.75
N ALA A 97 -28.35 -42.52 9.99
CA ALA A 97 -28.63 -41.70 11.18
C ALA A 97 -27.74 -40.45 11.24
N GLU A 98 -26.47 -40.56 10.85
CA GLU A 98 -25.55 -39.42 10.75
C GLU A 98 -25.95 -38.45 9.63
N MET A 99 -26.38 -38.96 8.47
CA MET A 99 -26.92 -38.15 7.38
C MET A 99 -28.18 -37.39 7.81
N GLU A 100 -29.14 -38.06 8.43
CA GLU A 100 -30.36 -37.43 8.96
C GLU A 100 -30.05 -36.35 9.99
N LYS A 101 -29.15 -36.64 10.94
CA LYS A 101 -28.69 -35.68 11.94
C LYS A 101 -28.01 -34.46 11.30
N ARG A 102 -27.20 -34.68 10.25
CA ARG A 102 -26.55 -33.60 9.49
C ARG A 102 -27.57 -32.75 8.74
N GLN A 103 -28.56 -33.36 8.10
CA GLN A 103 -29.64 -32.66 7.41
C GLN A 103 -30.49 -31.82 8.38
N GLN A 104 -30.84 -32.38 9.54
CA GLN A 104 -31.58 -31.66 10.58
C GLN A 104 -30.77 -30.48 11.12
N ALA A 105 -29.47 -30.67 11.37
CA ALA A 105 -28.58 -29.60 11.82
C ALA A 105 -28.46 -28.47 10.77
N ALA A 106 -28.38 -28.82 9.48
CA ALA A 106 -28.34 -27.86 8.38
C ALA A 106 -29.65 -27.07 8.27
N LYS A 107 -30.81 -27.72 8.38
CA LYS A 107 -32.13 -27.06 8.39
C LYS A 107 -32.25 -26.06 9.54
N LEU A 108 -31.84 -26.45 10.75
CA LEU A 108 -31.84 -25.54 11.90
C LEU A 108 -30.85 -24.37 11.72
N ALA A 109 -29.70 -24.60 11.07
CA ALA A 109 -28.73 -23.55 10.77
C ALA A 109 -29.28 -22.53 9.75
N ALA A 110 -29.96 -23.00 8.72
CA ALA A 110 -30.63 -22.16 7.72
C ALA A 110 -31.75 -21.31 8.35
N ASN A 111 -32.58 -21.89 9.23
CA ASN A 111 -33.63 -21.13 9.93
C ASN A 111 -33.03 -20.03 10.81
N ARG A 112 -31.97 -20.31 11.57
CA ARG A 112 -31.27 -19.28 12.35
C ARG A 112 -30.64 -18.19 11.48
N ALA A 113 -30.10 -18.57 10.33
CA ALA A 113 -29.53 -17.64 9.37
C ALA A 113 -30.61 -16.69 8.84
N TRP A 114 -31.76 -17.24 8.45
CA TRP A 114 -32.88 -16.45 7.95
C TRP A 114 -33.44 -15.49 9.01
N ASP A 115 -33.61 -15.96 10.24
CA ASP A 115 -34.06 -15.14 11.38
C ASP A 115 -33.10 -13.98 11.66
N GLN A 116 -31.79 -14.25 11.68
CA GLN A 116 -30.75 -13.21 11.84
C GLN A 116 -30.71 -12.23 10.68
N TRP A 117 -30.90 -12.71 9.45
CA TRP A 117 -30.97 -11.88 8.27
C TRP A 117 -32.18 -10.95 8.32
N ALA A 118 -33.35 -11.46 8.69
CA ALA A 118 -34.60 -10.71 8.74
C ALA A 118 -34.57 -9.57 9.78
N HIS A 119 -33.88 -9.77 10.91
CA HIS A 119 -33.74 -8.76 11.97
C HIS A 119 -32.56 -7.79 11.77
N ALA A 120 -31.66 -8.07 10.82
CA ALA A 120 -30.51 -7.21 10.55
C ALA A 120 -30.90 -5.99 9.70
N ALA A 121 -30.23 -4.87 9.92
CA ALA A 121 -30.48 -3.62 9.20
C ALA A 121 -29.95 -3.69 7.76
N ASP A 122 -30.66 -3.07 6.82
CA ASP A 122 -30.22 -2.96 5.42
C ASP A 122 -29.14 -1.89 5.22
N VAL A 123 -29.00 -0.95 6.16
CA VAL A 123 -27.97 0.10 6.17
C VAL A 123 -27.28 0.09 7.53
N GLY A 124 -25.97 0.25 7.54
CA GLY A 124 -25.17 0.33 8.75
C GLY A 124 -23.70 0.61 8.47
N GLU A 125 -22.95 0.82 9.54
CA GLU A 125 -21.52 1.08 9.48
C GLU A 125 -20.73 -0.17 9.88
N SER A 126 -19.56 -0.38 9.27
CA SER A 126 -18.69 -1.49 9.62
C SER A 126 -17.22 -1.13 9.45
N GLN A 127 -16.48 -1.20 10.55
CA GLN A 127 -15.02 -1.03 10.56
C GLN A 127 -14.31 -2.03 9.62
N TYR A 128 -14.92 -3.19 9.36
CA TYR A 128 -14.37 -4.14 8.39
C TYR A 128 -14.41 -3.58 6.96
N LEU A 129 -15.54 -3.02 6.54
CA LEU A 129 -15.72 -2.42 5.22
C LEU A 129 -14.78 -1.21 5.03
N GLU A 130 -14.66 -0.36 6.07
CA GLU A 130 -13.73 0.78 6.09
C GLU A 130 -12.27 0.33 5.93
N ARG A 131 -11.81 -0.62 6.75
CA ARG A 131 -10.42 -1.14 6.65
C ARG A 131 -10.14 -1.81 5.30
N LYS A 132 -11.17 -2.42 4.70
CA LYS A 132 -11.09 -3.04 3.38
C LYS A 132 -11.36 -2.06 2.24
N GLN A 133 -11.67 -0.80 2.54
CA GLN A 133 -11.93 0.27 1.57
C GLN A 133 -13.03 -0.06 0.55
N ILE A 134 -14.01 -0.89 0.94
CA ILE A 134 -15.10 -1.34 0.06
C ILE A 134 -16.46 -0.83 0.53
N THR A 135 -17.37 -0.57 -0.41
CA THR A 135 -18.76 -0.21 -0.10
C THR A 135 -19.63 -1.45 0.06
N PRO A 136 -20.68 -1.44 0.88
CA PRO A 136 -21.56 -2.60 1.05
C PRO A 136 -22.46 -2.83 -0.18
N GLU A 137 -22.57 -4.08 -0.61
CA GLU A 137 -23.59 -4.57 -1.55
C GLU A 137 -24.01 -5.99 -1.16
N GLY A 138 -25.30 -6.30 -1.17
CA GLY A 138 -25.81 -7.66 -0.90
C GLY A 138 -25.59 -8.14 0.55
N VAL A 139 -25.37 -7.22 1.50
CA VAL A 139 -25.11 -7.51 2.91
C VAL A 139 -26.08 -6.78 3.83
N ARG A 140 -26.18 -7.26 5.07
CA ARG A 140 -26.93 -6.60 6.17
C ARG A 140 -26.07 -6.39 7.39
N PHE A 141 -26.49 -5.54 8.31
CA PHE A 141 -25.72 -5.07 9.46
C PHE A 141 -26.36 -5.51 10.77
N ALA A 142 -25.53 -6.01 11.68
CA ALA A 142 -25.90 -6.16 13.08
C ALA A 142 -25.51 -4.90 13.88
N ASP A 143 -26.13 -4.71 15.05
CA ASP A 143 -25.92 -3.53 15.90
C ASP A 143 -24.47 -3.33 16.37
N ASP A 144 -23.65 -4.39 16.37
CA ASP A 144 -22.24 -4.35 16.76
C ASP A 144 -21.28 -4.02 15.60
N GLY A 145 -21.80 -3.69 14.41
CA GLY A 145 -21.01 -3.41 13.20
C GLY A 145 -20.54 -4.66 12.44
N THR A 146 -21.00 -5.86 12.85
CA THR A 146 -20.82 -7.10 12.09
C THR A 146 -21.64 -7.05 10.80
N ILE A 147 -21.03 -7.40 9.68
CA ILE A 147 -21.76 -7.59 8.42
C ILE A 147 -22.17 -9.04 8.23
N TYR A 148 -23.38 -9.24 7.73
CA TYR A 148 -23.94 -10.52 7.33
C TYR A 148 -23.91 -10.61 5.81
N VAL A 149 -23.19 -11.62 5.30
CA VAL A 149 -23.17 -12.00 3.88
C VAL A 149 -24.06 -13.24 3.72
N PRO A 150 -25.12 -13.18 2.90
CA PRO A 150 -26.07 -14.27 2.79
C PRO A 150 -25.50 -15.41 1.94
N MET A 151 -25.75 -16.66 2.36
CA MET A 151 -25.31 -17.84 1.62
C MET A 151 -26.51 -18.48 0.94
N TRP A 152 -26.59 -18.34 -0.38
CA TRP A 152 -27.66 -18.87 -1.22
C TRP A 152 -27.22 -20.15 -1.92
N ARG A 153 -28.12 -21.12 -2.00
CA ARG A 153 -27.99 -22.28 -2.87
C ARG A 153 -29.06 -22.20 -3.94
N HIS A 154 -28.62 -22.22 -5.19
CA HIS A 154 -29.49 -22.25 -6.35
C HIS A 154 -29.84 -23.70 -6.71
N SER A 155 -31.10 -23.93 -7.05
CA SER A 155 -31.62 -25.22 -7.52
C SER A 155 -32.73 -24.97 -8.54
N ALA A 156 -33.20 -26.01 -9.23
CA ALA A 156 -34.32 -25.90 -10.18
C ALA A 156 -35.58 -25.29 -9.54
N ASP A 157 -35.79 -25.49 -8.23
CA ASP A 157 -36.93 -24.97 -7.46
C ASP A 157 -36.74 -23.52 -6.97
N GLY A 158 -35.63 -22.87 -7.32
CA GLY A 158 -35.28 -21.50 -6.91
C GLY A 158 -34.09 -21.39 -5.95
N ALA A 159 -33.82 -20.17 -5.50
CA ALA A 159 -32.73 -19.85 -4.56
C ALA A 159 -33.18 -19.99 -3.11
N ARG A 160 -32.43 -20.76 -2.30
CA ARG A 160 -32.68 -20.93 -0.87
C ARG A 160 -31.51 -20.47 -0.02
N MET A 161 -31.78 -19.77 1.08
CA MET A 161 -30.74 -19.40 2.03
C MET A 161 -30.35 -20.62 2.86
N VAL A 162 -29.06 -20.98 2.84
CA VAL A 162 -28.51 -22.13 3.56
C VAL A 162 -27.64 -21.72 4.75
N GLY A 163 -27.29 -20.44 4.86
CA GLY A 163 -26.47 -19.90 5.94
C GLY A 163 -26.22 -18.39 5.84
N LEU A 164 -25.48 -17.88 6.82
CA LEU A 164 -24.89 -16.53 6.81
C LEU A 164 -23.40 -16.65 7.13
N GLN A 165 -22.56 -15.94 6.37
CA GLN A 165 -21.21 -15.61 6.81
C GLN A 165 -21.28 -14.29 7.59
N LYS A 166 -20.76 -14.31 8.81
CA LYS A 166 -20.69 -13.14 9.70
C LYS A 166 -19.26 -12.64 9.71
N ILE A 167 -19.05 -11.40 9.31
CA ILE A 167 -17.73 -10.77 9.33
C ILE A 167 -17.76 -9.68 10.38
N THR A 168 -17.10 -9.96 11.51
CA THR A 168 -17.06 -9.05 12.66
C THR A 168 -16.26 -7.80 12.35
N PRO A 169 -16.37 -6.73 13.16
CA PRO A 169 -15.64 -5.49 12.94
C PRO A 169 -14.14 -5.66 12.83
N ASP A 170 -13.50 -6.69 13.41
CA ASP A 170 -12.07 -7.03 13.31
C ASP A 170 -11.71 -7.91 12.09
N GLY A 171 -12.71 -8.35 11.31
CA GLY A 171 -12.56 -9.16 10.11
C GLY A 171 -12.62 -10.67 10.33
N ALA A 172 -12.95 -11.16 11.53
CA ALA A 172 -13.11 -12.59 11.77
C ALA A 172 -14.37 -13.14 11.09
N LYS A 173 -14.20 -14.16 10.24
CA LYS A 173 -15.29 -14.82 9.51
C LYS A 173 -15.90 -15.95 10.34
N ARG A 174 -17.18 -15.87 10.68
CA ARG A 174 -17.93 -16.87 11.48
C ARG A 174 -19.15 -17.39 10.73
N PHE A 175 -19.58 -18.60 11.07
CA PHE A 175 -20.74 -19.26 10.47
C PHE A 175 -21.62 -19.88 11.57
N ASN A 176 -22.92 -20.02 11.30
CA ASN A 176 -23.81 -20.75 12.19
C ASN A 176 -23.39 -22.23 12.25
N LYS A 177 -23.35 -22.82 13.45
CA LYS A 177 -23.04 -24.25 13.62
C LYS A 177 -24.02 -25.09 12.81
N GLY A 178 -23.50 -26.02 11.99
CA GLY A 178 -24.30 -26.87 11.10
C GLY A 178 -24.54 -26.31 9.70
N THR A 179 -24.05 -25.09 9.38
CA THR A 179 -24.19 -24.50 8.04
C THR A 179 -23.54 -25.38 6.96
N GLU A 180 -24.25 -25.61 5.87
CA GLU A 180 -23.75 -26.37 4.73
C GLU A 180 -23.21 -25.41 3.66
N LYS A 181 -21.88 -25.23 3.65
CA LYS A 181 -21.22 -24.25 2.76
C LYS A 181 -21.12 -24.70 1.30
N LYS A 182 -21.09 -26.02 1.07
CA LYS A 182 -20.85 -26.59 -0.26
C LYS A 182 -21.92 -26.11 -1.25
N GLY A 183 -21.47 -25.52 -2.35
CA GLY A 183 -22.34 -25.00 -3.41
C GLY A 183 -23.19 -23.80 -3.00
N ALA A 184 -22.80 -23.09 -1.94
CA ALA A 184 -23.44 -21.85 -1.53
C ALA A 184 -22.62 -20.64 -2.05
N GLU A 185 -23.32 -19.63 -2.56
CA GLU A 185 -22.74 -18.38 -3.08
C GLU A 185 -23.51 -17.15 -2.57
N CYS A 186 -22.92 -15.98 -2.72
CA CYS A 186 -23.62 -14.70 -2.65
C CYS A 186 -23.45 -13.98 -3.98
N ARG A 187 -24.53 -13.60 -4.65
CA ARG A 187 -24.45 -12.89 -5.93
C ARG A 187 -24.51 -11.39 -5.71
N LEU A 188 -23.57 -10.67 -6.31
CA LEU A 188 -23.54 -9.20 -6.39
C LEU A 188 -23.91 -8.78 -7.81
N GLY A 189 -24.86 -7.84 -7.93
CA GLY A 189 -25.52 -7.52 -9.20
C GLY A 189 -26.56 -8.56 -9.66
N ALA A 190 -27.34 -8.16 -10.66
CA ALA A 190 -28.24 -9.05 -11.39
C ALA A 190 -27.55 -9.55 -12.65
N SER A 191 -27.72 -10.83 -12.96
CA SER A 191 -27.26 -11.44 -14.22
C SER A 191 -28.41 -11.53 -15.22
N SER A 192 -28.18 -11.05 -16.44
CA SER A 192 -29.08 -11.17 -17.59
C SER A 192 -28.63 -12.28 -18.53
N ALA A 193 -29.57 -12.83 -19.30
CA ALA A 193 -29.24 -13.74 -20.41
C ALA A 193 -28.42 -13.04 -21.52
N ASP A 194 -28.47 -11.70 -21.57
CA ASP A 194 -27.72 -10.89 -22.54
C ASP A 194 -26.29 -10.55 -22.07
N ASP A 195 -25.93 -10.91 -20.83
CA ASP A 195 -24.59 -10.63 -20.31
C ASP A 195 -23.55 -11.46 -21.09
N LYS A 196 -22.48 -10.80 -21.50
CA LYS A 196 -21.37 -11.46 -22.21
C LYS A 196 -20.32 -12.04 -21.27
N VAL A 197 -20.22 -11.50 -20.05
CA VAL A 197 -19.26 -11.93 -19.03
C VAL A 197 -19.94 -11.95 -17.67
N VAL A 198 -19.69 -13.00 -16.89
CA VAL A 198 -19.99 -13.07 -15.45
C VAL A 198 -18.71 -13.41 -14.70
N MET A 199 -18.58 -12.91 -13.48
CA MET A 199 -17.38 -13.12 -12.68
C MET A 199 -17.61 -14.02 -11.47
N VAL A 200 -16.59 -14.78 -11.08
CA VAL A 200 -16.55 -15.58 -9.84
C VAL A 200 -15.35 -15.12 -9.03
N ALA A 201 -15.53 -14.85 -7.73
CA ALA A 201 -14.42 -14.45 -6.86
C ALA A 201 -14.46 -15.14 -5.49
N GLU A 202 -13.30 -15.49 -4.95
CA GLU A 202 -13.18 -16.00 -3.59
C GLU A 202 -13.19 -14.84 -2.57
N GLY A 203 -14.13 -14.89 -1.63
CA GLY A 203 -14.26 -13.90 -0.56
C GLY A 203 -15.04 -12.65 -0.94
N TYR A 204 -15.80 -12.14 0.03
CA TYR A 204 -16.66 -10.97 -0.16
C TYR A 204 -15.88 -9.70 -0.53
N ALA A 205 -14.76 -9.43 0.15
CA ALA A 205 -13.97 -8.22 -0.11
C ALA A 205 -13.37 -8.20 -1.52
N THR A 206 -12.82 -9.33 -1.98
CA THR A 206 -12.29 -9.51 -3.34
C THR A 206 -13.39 -9.26 -4.37
N ALA A 207 -14.53 -9.94 -4.22
CA ALA A 207 -15.67 -9.80 -5.12
C ALA A 207 -16.20 -8.37 -5.18
N ARG A 208 -16.38 -7.71 -4.04
CA ARG A 208 -16.87 -6.32 -3.99
C ARG A 208 -15.85 -5.33 -4.55
N THR A 209 -14.56 -5.55 -4.31
CA THR A 209 -13.49 -4.76 -4.93
C THR A 209 -13.55 -4.83 -6.45
N ILE A 210 -13.69 -6.04 -7.02
CA ILE A 210 -13.81 -6.24 -8.46
C ILE A 210 -15.08 -5.57 -8.99
N ARG A 211 -16.20 -5.73 -8.28
CA ARG A 211 -17.49 -5.11 -8.63
C ARG A 211 -17.37 -3.58 -8.70
N MET A 212 -16.80 -2.96 -7.67
CA MET A 212 -16.50 -1.51 -7.63
C MET A 212 -15.53 -1.09 -8.74
N ALA A 213 -14.52 -1.90 -9.05
CA ALA A 213 -13.55 -1.62 -10.12
C ALA A 213 -14.20 -1.62 -11.52
N THR A 214 -15.29 -2.39 -11.69
CA THR A 214 -16.13 -2.39 -12.89
C THR A 214 -17.30 -1.39 -12.83
N ASP A 215 -17.24 -0.41 -11.91
CA ASP A 215 -18.31 0.57 -11.68
C ASP A 215 -19.70 -0.09 -11.47
N ASP A 216 -19.71 -1.24 -10.77
CA ASP A 216 -20.88 -2.08 -10.50
C ASP A 216 -21.62 -2.59 -11.75
N ALA A 217 -20.93 -2.64 -12.91
CA ALA A 217 -21.52 -3.05 -14.18
C ALA A 217 -21.63 -4.57 -14.36
N ILE A 218 -20.63 -5.38 -13.97
CA ILE A 218 -20.58 -6.83 -14.30
C ILE A 218 -20.79 -7.72 -13.07
N PRO A 219 -21.79 -8.63 -13.06
CA PRO A 219 -22.18 -9.37 -11.86
C PRO A 219 -21.07 -10.32 -11.39
N VAL A 220 -20.97 -10.48 -10.06
CA VAL A 220 -19.92 -11.29 -9.41
C VAL A 220 -20.55 -12.28 -8.42
N SER A 221 -20.25 -13.58 -8.58
CA SER A 221 -20.57 -14.63 -7.62
C SER A 221 -19.47 -14.78 -6.57
N VAL A 222 -19.81 -14.50 -5.31
CA VAL A 222 -18.93 -14.64 -4.15
C VAL A 222 -18.88 -16.10 -3.70
N CYS A 223 -17.69 -16.67 -3.71
CA CYS A 223 -17.38 -17.99 -3.15
C CYS A 223 -16.80 -17.83 -1.73
N PHE A 224 -17.27 -18.64 -0.77
CA PHE A 224 -16.86 -18.51 0.64
C PHE A 224 -15.54 -19.23 0.97
N ASP A 225 -15.09 -20.10 0.07
CA ASP A 225 -13.80 -20.78 0.06
C ASP A 225 -13.47 -21.28 -1.36
N ALA A 226 -12.18 -21.55 -1.61
CA ALA A 226 -11.67 -22.07 -2.89
C ALA A 226 -12.38 -23.34 -3.39
N GLY A 227 -12.93 -24.14 -2.46
CA GLY A 227 -13.66 -25.37 -2.78
C GLY A 227 -15.01 -25.12 -3.47
N ASN A 228 -15.58 -23.92 -3.32
CA ASN A 228 -16.84 -23.54 -3.96
C ASN A 228 -16.67 -22.96 -5.37
N ILE A 229 -15.46 -22.58 -5.80
CA ILE A 229 -15.21 -21.96 -7.11
C ILE A 229 -15.75 -22.86 -8.24
N MET A 230 -15.38 -24.15 -8.24
CA MET A 230 -15.86 -25.13 -9.21
C MET A 230 -17.38 -25.22 -9.26
N LEU A 231 -18.03 -25.29 -8.10
CA LEU A 231 -19.48 -25.45 -8.01
C LEU A 231 -20.22 -24.20 -8.48
N ALA A 232 -19.70 -23.01 -8.15
CA ALA A 232 -20.26 -21.75 -8.62
C ALA A 232 -20.10 -21.59 -10.14
N ALA A 233 -18.91 -21.92 -10.68
CA ALA A 233 -18.66 -21.90 -12.11
C ALA A 233 -19.58 -22.88 -12.87
N GLN A 234 -19.77 -24.10 -12.37
CA GLN A 234 -20.70 -25.08 -12.95
C GLN A 234 -22.14 -24.57 -12.93
N ALA A 235 -22.59 -24.03 -11.79
CA ALA A 235 -23.94 -23.48 -11.68
C ALA A 235 -24.18 -22.29 -12.63
N LEU A 236 -23.18 -21.43 -12.83
CA LEU A 236 -23.25 -20.33 -13.80
C LEU A 236 -23.28 -20.83 -15.24
N ARG A 237 -22.49 -21.86 -15.58
CA ARG A 237 -22.49 -22.47 -16.91
C ARG A 237 -23.83 -23.15 -17.22
N ASP A 238 -24.41 -23.86 -16.24
CA ASP A 238 -25.72 -24.51 -16.38
C ASP A 238 -26.83 -23.46 -16.59
N ALA A 239 -26.75 -22.32 -15.90
CA ALA A 239 -27.72 -21.24 -16.00
C ALA A 239 -27.54 -20.37 -17.26
N TYR A 240 -26.30 -20.16 -17.69
CA TYR A 240 -25.93 -19.29 -18.81
C TYR A 240 -24.92 -20.01 -19.73
N PRO A 241 -25.40 -20.87 -20.65
CA PRO A 241 -24.53 -21.73 -21.46
C PRO A 241 -23.51 -20.99 -22.32
N ASP A 242 -23.82 -19.77 -22.77
CA ASP A 242 -23.00 -19.01 -23.73
C ASP A 242 -22.14 -17.90 -23.08
N VAL A 243 -22.36 -17.60 -21.80
CA VAL A 243 -21.63 -16.50 -21.13
C VAL A 243 -20.17 -16.86 -20.90
N HIS A 244 -19.27 -15.89 -21.02
CA HIS A 244 -17.89 -16.12 -20.59
C HIS A 244 -17.79 -16.02 -19.07
N ILE A 245 -17.17 -17.02 -18.42
CA ILE A 245 -16.97 -17.02 -16.96
C ILE A 245 -15.54 -16.58 -16.65
N LEU A 246 -15.38 -15.40 -16.03
CA LEU A 246 -14.08 -14.90 -15.59
C LEU A 246 -13.88 -15.18 -14.09
N ILE A 247 -12.97 -16.10 -13.77
CA ILE A 247 -12.67 -16.52 -12.41
C ILE A 247 -11.54 -15.66 -11.86
N CYS A 248 -11.83 -14.83 -10.86
CA CYS A 248 -10.87 -13.96 -10.19
C CYS A 248 -10.47 -14.59 -8.85
N ALA A 249 -9.31 -15.22 -8.80
CA ALA A 249 -8.89 -16.02 -7.65
C ALA A 249 -7.67 -15.45 -6.93
N ASP A 250 -7.51 -15.89 -5.68
CA ASP A 250 -6.39 -15.52 -4.82
C ASP A 250 -5.08 -16.16 -5.34
N ASP A 251 -3.98 -15.44 -5.18
CA ASP A 251 -2.62 -15.89 -5.48
C ASP A 251 -1.84 -16.19 -4.19
N ASP A 252 -2.04 -17.38 -3.63
CA ASP A 252 -1.32 -17.89 -2.46
C ASP A 252 0.13 -18.29 -2.80
N TRP A 253 0.95 -17.31 -3.16
CA TRP A 253 2.31 -17.51 -3.70
C TRP A 253 3.33 -18.07 -2.69
N LYS A 254 3.08 -18.00 -1.39
CA LYS A 254 3.99 -18.44 -0.31
C LYS A 254 4.02 -19.96 -0.09
N VAL A 255 4.00 -20.75 -1.15
CA VAL A 255 3.95 -22.23 -1.11
C VAL A 255 5.15 -22.83 -0.37
N GLU A 256 6.36 -22.31 -0.61
CA GLU A 256 7.57 -22.77 0.09
C GLU A 256 7.54 -22.45 1.60
N GLN A 257 7.05 -21.27 1.97
CA GLN A 257 6.91 -20.91 3.40
C GLN A 257 5.91 -21.84 4.11
N GLN A 258 4.84 -22.27 3.43
CA GLN A 258 3.91 -23.26 4.00
C GLN A 258 4.61 -24.59 4.28
N MET A 259 5.46 -25.05 3.36
CA MET A 259 6.31 -26.23 3.56
C MET A 259 7.26 -26.04 4.75
N ARG A 260 7.97 -24.91 4.82
CA ARG A 260 8.90 -24.60 5.93
C ARG A 260 8.18 -24.55 7.29
N ASN A 261 7.01 -23.92 7.35
CA ASN A 261 6.19 -23.90 8.56
C ASN A 261 5.73 -25.31 8.98
N TRP A 262 5.40 -26.16 8.00
CA TRP A 262 5.05 -27.55 8.28
C TRP A 262 6.24 -28.35 8.83
N LEU A 263 7.43 -28.16 8.28
CA LEU A 263 8.66 -28.78 8.78
C LEU A 263 9.01 -28.32 10.20
N ALA A 264 8.82 -27.03 10.50
CA ALA A 264 8.99 -26.49 11.85
C ALA A 264 7.99 -27.07 12.84
N ASP A 265 6.70 -27.16 12.47
CA ASP A 265 5.63 -27.69 13.33
C ASP A 265 5.74 -29.21 13.54
N LYS A 266 6.04 -29.97 12.49
CA LYS A 266 6.03 -31.44 12.53
C LYS A 266 7.36 -32.07 12.88
N LEU A 267 8.46 -31.47 12.47
CA LEU A 267 9.81 -32.02 12.65
C LEU A 267 10.73 -31.10 13.47
N GLY A 268 10.26 -29.93 13.91
CA GLY A 268 11.09 -28.98 14.65
C GLY A 268 12.22 -28.36 13.81
N TYR A 269 12.17 -28.51 12.49
CA TYR A 269 13.24 -28.12 11.59
C TYR A 269 13.06 -26.69 11.09
N SER A 270 14.08 -25.87 11.27
CA SER A 270 14.13 -24.46 10.84
C SER A 270 15.33 -24.14 9.94
N GLY A 271 16.05 -25.16 9.48
CA GLY A 271 17.17 -25.01 8.55
C GLY A 271 16.71 -24.80 7.10
N ASP A 272 17.69 -24.58 6.21
CA ASP A 272 17.42 -24.41 4.78
C ASP A 272 17.30 -25.77 4.08
N LEU A 273 16.05 -26.12 3.72
CA LEU A 273 15.77 -27.19 2.78
C LEU A 273 15.73 -26.61 1.36
N VAL A 274 16.74 -26.94 0.54
CA VAL A 274 16.81 -26.52 -0.87
C VAL A 274 15.97 -27.47 -1.71
N ILE A 275 15.01 -26.93 -2.48
CA ILE A 275 14.16 -27.72 -3.37
C ILE A 275 14.99 -28.28 -4.53
N GLY A 276 14.86 -29.58 -4.82
CA GLY A 276 15.62 -30.29 -5.84
C GLY A 276 17.02 -30.74 -5.41
N ALA A 277 17.42 -30.49 -4.16
CA ALA A 277 18.69 -30.96 -3.61
C ALA A 277 18.59 -32.36 -2.98
N ASP A 278 19.75 -32.92 -2.63
CA ASP A 278 19.84 -34.22 -1.96
C ASP A 278 19.06 -34.23 -0.63
N PRO A 279 18.46 -35.37 -0.24
CA PRO A 279 17.67 -35.47 0.98
C PRO A 279 18.47 -35.09 2.24
N VAL A 280 17.91 -34.18 3.04
CA VAL A 280 18.48 -33.71 4.31
C VAL A 280 18.03 -34.60 5.46
N GLY A 281 18.97 -35.04 6.29
CA GLY A 281 18.67 -35.78 7.52
C GLY A 281 18.26 -34.83 8.64
N ILE A 282 17.03 -34.99 9.14
CA ILE A 282 16.45 -34.20 10.23
C ILE A 282 16.21 -35.13 11.41
N GLU A 283 16.92 -34.91 12.52
CA GLU A 283 16.67 -35.64 13.75
C GLU A 283 15.49 -35.04 14.52
N HIS A 284 14.45 -35.83 14.74
CA HIS A 284 13.30 -35.43 15.54
C HIS A 284 12.87 -36.57 16.47
N ARG A 285 12.81 -36.29 17.78
CA ARG A 285 12.43 -37.28 18.82
C ARG A 285 13.20 -38.61 18.72
N GLY A 286 14.51 -38.53 18.45
CA GLY A 286 15.40 -39.69 18.36
C GLY A 286 15.24 -40.54 17.10
N THR A 287 14.52 -40.05 16.08
CA THR A 287 14.41 -40.69 14.76
C THR A 287 14.95 -39.75 13.68
N VAL A 288 15.73 -40.28 12.73
CA VAL A 288 16.23 -39.53 11.59
C VAL A 288 15.21 -39.59 10.45
N HIS A 289 14.68 -38.43 10.08
CA HIS A 289 13.80 -38.22 8.94
C HIS A 289 14.64 -37.70 7.77
N ARG A 290 14.75 -38.48 6.68
CA ARG A 290 15.34 -37.99 5.43
C ARG A 290 14.27 -37.25 4.65
N VAL A 291 14.49 -35.97 4.42
CA VAL A 291 13.50 -35.07 3.81
C VAL A 291 14.06 -34.49 2.53
N SER A 292 13.30 -34.60 1.44
CA SER A 292 13.58 -33.92 0.17
C SER A 292 12.33 -33.22 -0.35
N ALA A 293 12.52 -32.18 -1.15
CA ALA A 293 11.44 -31.44 -1.78
C ALA A 293 11.69 -31.33 -3.29
N GLU A 294 10.63 -31.49 -4.09
CA GLU A 294 10.68 -31.38 -5.56
C GLU A 294 9.57 -30.45 -6.05
N ILE A 295 9.79 -29.77 -7.19
CA ILE A 295 8.75 -28.99 -7.86
C ILE A 295 8.06 -29.87 -8.90
N GLY A 296 6.74 -29.97 -8.84
CA GLY A 296 5.92 -30.52 -9.91
C GLY A 296 4.96 -29.49 -10.49
N GLN A 297 4.23 -29.86 -11.54
CA GLN A 297 3.18 -29.04 -12.15
C GLN A 297 1.84 -29.79 -12.21
N ILE A 298 0.74 -29.09 -11.94
CA ILE A 298 -0.62 -29.56 -12.22
C ILE A 298 -1.12 -29.02 -13.56
N ASN A 299 -2.27 -29.53 -14.03
CA ASN A 299 -2.97 -29.04 -15.21
C ASN A 299 -3.11 -27.49 -15.16
N GLY A 300 -2.86 -26.82 -16.28
CA GLY A 300 -2.78 -25.35 -16.34
C GLY A 300 -1.41 -24.77 -15.98
N GLY A 301 -0.40 -25.60 -15.68
CA GLY A 301 0.98 -25.17 -15.47
C GLY A 301 1.24 -24.50 -14.11
N VAL A 302 0.39 -24.75 -13.12
CA VAL A 302 0.56 -24.23 -11.76
C VAL A 302 1.60 -25.07 -11.01
N PRO A 303 2.67 -24.47 -10.46
CA PRO A 303 3.69 -25.21 -9.72
C PRO A 303 3.20 -25.62 -8.33
N PHE A 304 3.62 -26.81 -7.89
CA PHE A 304 3.44 -27.29 -6.51
C PHE A 304 4.77 -27.83 -5.96
N VAL A 305 4.91 -27.81 -4.65
CA VAL A 305 6.05 -28.41 -3.94
C VAL A 305 5.62 -29.74 -3.36
N GLU A 306 6.32 -30.80 -3.72
CA GLU A 306 6.16 -32.14 -3.16
C GLU A 306 7.27 -32.40 -2.15
N LEU A 307 6.89 -32.58 -0.88
CA LEU A 307 7.80 -32.92 0.20
C LEU A 307 7.73 -34.44 0.45
N ARG A 308 8.85 -35.13 0.26
CA ARG A 308 9.02 -36.55 0.60
C ARG A 308 9.71 -36.65 1.95
N VAL A 309 9.12 -37.41 2.86
CA VAL A 309 9.68 -37.71 4.18
C VAL A 309 9.85 -39.22 4.31
N VAL A 310 11.11 -39.65 4.37
CA VAL A 310 11.51 -41.05 4.49
C VAL A 310 12.08 -41.31 5.87
N VAL A 311 11.62 -42.37 6.52
CA VAL A 311 12.15 -42.87 7.79
C VAL A 311 12.45 -44.34 7.60
N GLU A 312 13.62 -44.84 8.00
CA GLU A 312 14.03 -46.24 7.75
C GLU A 312 13.01 -47.28 8.23
N SER A 313 12.22 -46.96 9.25
CA SER A 313 11.22 -47.86 9.86
C SER A 313 9.77 -47.63 9.42
N ARG A 314 9.48 -46.72 8.48
CA ARG A 314 8.11 -46.35 8.07
C ARG A 314 7.98 -46.18 6.55
N PRO A 315 6.79 -46.39 5.98
CA PRO A 315 6.53 -46.07 4.58
C PRO A 315 6.77 -44.58 4.30
N GLU A 316 7.23 -44.28 3.10
CA GLU A 316 7.43 -42.92 2.61
C GLU A 316 6.13 -42.11 2.75
N GLN A 317 6.27 -40.88 3.29
CA GLN A 317 5.18 -39.94 3.38
C GLN A 317 5.38 -38.83 2.35
N ILE A 318 4.38 -38.62 1.50
CA ILE A 318 4.37 -37.54 0.51
C ILE A 318 3.38 -36.46 0.97
N LYS A 319 3.84 -35.21 1.03
CA LYS A 319 3.01 -34.05 1.35
C LYS A 319 3.13 -33.01 0.24
N ARG A 320 1.99 -32.66 -0.35
CA ARG A 320 1.90 -31.63 -1.40
C ARG A 320 1.53 -30.27 -0.82
N PHE A 321 2.20 -29.24 -1.30
CA PHE A 321 1.90 -27.83 -1.06
C PHE A 321 1.66 -27.15 -2.41
N GLU A 322 0.50 -26.55 -2.61
CA GLU A 322 0.11 -25.92 -3.87
C GLU A 322 -0.61 -24.60 -3.63
N ASN A 323 -0.55 -23.70 -4.61
CA ASN A 323 -1.37 -22.49 -4.61
C ASN A 323 -2.83 -22.90 -4.82
N THR A 324 -3.59 -22.97 -3.72
CA THR A 324 -4.92 -23.58 -3.71
C THR A 324 -5.92 -22.75 -4.52
N GLY A 325 -5.89 -21.42 -4.39
CA GLY A 325 -6.76 -20.51 -5.16
C GLY A 325 -6.54 -20.66 -6.67
N ARG A 326 -5.27 -20.61 -7.10
CA ARG A 326 -4.90 -20.79 -8.52
C ARG A 326 -5.21 -22.17 -9.07
N SER A 327 -4.89 -23.23 -8.33
CA SER A 327 -5.21 -24.61 -8.69
C SER A 327 -6.70 -24.80 -8.95
N ARG A 328 -7.55 -24.34 -8.02
CA ARG A 328 -9.02 -24.50 -8.14
C ARG A 328 -9.64 -23.66 -9.23
N ALA A 329 -9.13 -22.46 -9.47
CA ALA A 329 -9.62 -21.59 -10.52
C ALA A 329 -9.33 -22.16 -11.92
N GLU A 330 -8.12 -22.66 -12.14
CA GLU A 330 -7.71 -23.30 -13.40
C GLU A 330 -8.51 -24.60 -13.64
N GLU A 331 -8.65 -25.45 -12.61
CA GLU A 331 -9.43 -26.68 -12.68
C GLU A 331 -10.90 -26.37 -13.06
N ALA A 332 -11.48 -25.34 -12.44
CA ALA A 332 -12.84 -24.89 -12.74
C ALA A 332 -12.98 -24.34 -14.16
N ALA A 333 -12.07 -23.50 -14.62
CA ALA A 333 -12.09 -22.94 -15.97
C ALA A 333 -12.03 -24.02 -17.04
N VAL A 334 -11.15 -25.02 -16.86
CA VAL A 334 -11.05 -26.19 -17.75
C VAL A 334 -12.34 -27.02 -17.75
N ALA A 335 -12.93 -27.25 -16.57
CA ALA A 335 -14.10 -28.11 -16.43
C ALA A 335 -15.37 -27.49 -17.06
N VAL A 336 -15.56 -26.17 -16.97
CA VAL A 336 -16.79 -25.51 -17.46
C VAL A 336 -16.70 -25.03 -18.90
N GLY A 337 -15.50 -24.89 -19.46
CA GLY A 337 -15.27 -24.34 -20.79
C GLY A 337 -15.72 -22.87 -20.94
N ASN A 338 -15.28 -22.19 -22.01
CA ASN A 338 -15.54 -20.75 -22.24
C ASN A 338 -15.35 -19.90 -20.95
N ALA A 339 -14.23 -20.13 -20.29
CA ALA A 339 -13.87 -19.51 -19.03
C ALA A 339 -12.39 -19.15 -19.03
N SER A 340 -12.05 -18.10 -18.31
CA SER A 340 -10.68 -17.63 -18.12
C SER A 340 -10.42 -17.32 -16.65
N VAL A 341 -9.16 -17.24 -16.28
CA VAL A 341 -8.74 -16.98 -14.90
C VAL A 341 -7.89 -15.71 -14.84
N ALA A 342 -8.15 -14.90 -13.82
CA ALA A 342 -7.37 -13.71 -13.48
C ALA A 342 -6.88 -13.78 -12.03
N PHE A 343 -5.66 -13.31 -11.82
CA PHE A 343 -5.01 -13.22 -10.52
C PHE A 343 -4.50 -11.79 -10.28
N PRO A 344 -4.46 -11.32 -9.03
CA PRO A 344 -3.94 -9.99 -8.74
C PRO A 344 -2.43 -9.93 -8.97
N VAL A 345 -1.99 -9.05 -9.85
CA VAL A 345 -0.56 -8.77 -10.07
C VAL A 345 -0.17 -7.55 -9.25
N PHE A 346 0.88 -7.66 -8.45
CA PHE A 346 1.36 -6.57 -7.60
C PHE A 346 2.70 -6.08 -8.13
N SER A 347 2.92 -4.77 -8.05
CA SER A 347 4.19 -4.12 -8.41
C SER A 347 5.34 -4.54 -7.48
N ASN A 348 5.07 -4.71 -6.18
CA ASN A 348 6.04 -5.21 -5.20
C ASN A 348 5.34 -5.87 -4.00
N ARG A 349 5.55 -7.19 -3.83
CA ARG A 349 4.96 -7.96 -2.70
C ARG A 349 5.85 -8.00 -1.45
N GLU A 350 7.17 -7.80 -1.58
CA GLU A 350 8.17 -8.10 -0.53
C GLU A 350 7.82 -9.39 0.25
N ASP A 351 8.01 -9.41 1.57
CA ASP A 351 7.59 -10.48 2.48
C ASP A 351 6.16 -10.32 3.02
N ARG A 352 5.36 -9.40 2.47
CA ARG A 352 3.98 -9.17 2.95
C ARG A 352 3.03 -10.24 2.40
N LYS A 353 2.01 -10.59 3.16
CA LYS A 353 1.00 -11.60 2.75
C LYS A 353 -0.12 -10.92 1.95
N LEU A 354 0.23 -10.46 0.74
CA LEU A 354 -0.71 -9.90 -0.23
C LEU A 354 -1.08 -10.99 -1.23
N THR A 355 -2.37 -11.35 -1.30
CA THR A 355 -2.82 -12.52 -2.06
C THR A 355 -4.05 -12.26 -2.93
N ASP A 356 -4.92 -11.31 -2.58
CA ASP A 356 -6.20 -11.11 -3.27
C ASP A 356 -6.33 -9.73 -3.96
N PHE A 357 -7.35 -9.55 -4.82
CA PHE A 357 -7.59 -8.27 -5.50
C PHE A 357 -7.95 -7.13 -4.53
N ASN A 358 -8.48 -7.44 -3.35
CA ASN A 358 -8.73 -6.43 -2.34
C ASN A 358 -7.41 -5.95 -1.70
N ASP A 359 -6.44 -6.82 -1.47
CA ASP A 359 -5.10 -6.44 -1.02
C ASP A 359 -4.42 -5.55 -2.07
N LEU A 360 -4.58 -5.88 -3.36
CA LEU A 360 -4.12 -5.02 -4.46
C LEU A 360 -4.79 -3.64 -4.45
N HIS A 361 -6.10 -3.60 -4.18
CA HIS A 361 -6.83 -2.35 -3.99
C HIS A 361 -6.31 -1.55 -2.79
N CYS A 362 -6.13 -2.19 -1.62
CA CYS A 362 -5.67 -1.49 -0.42
C CYS A 362 -4.23 -0.97 -0.54
N GLU A 363 -3.37 -1.69 -1.28
CA GLU A 363 -1.95 -1.35 -1.44
C GLU A 363 -1.69 -0.37 -2.59
N GLU A 364 -2.28 -0.62 -3.77
CA GLU A 364 -1.97 0.09 -5.02
C GLU A 364 -3.17 0.89 -5.56
N GLY A 365 -4.36 0.71 -4.99
CA GLY A 365 -5.57 1.46 -5.31
C GLY A 365 -6.52 0.76 -6.30
N LEU A 366 -7.81 1.14 -6.24
CA LEU A 366 -8.89 0.53 -7.03
C LEU A 366 -8.65 0.62 -8.55
N HIS A 367 -7.98 1.69 -8.99
CA HIS A 367 -7.66 1.90 -10.41
C HIS A 367 -6.72 0.84 -11.00
N VAL A 368 -5.82 0.26 -10.19
CA VAL A 368 -4.93 -0.83 -10.62
C VAL A 368 -5.73 -2.12 -10.80
N VAL A 369 -6.66 -2.40 -9.87
CA VAL A 369 -7.61 -3.51 -10.03
C VAL A 369 -8.48 -3.29 -11.27
N LYS A 370 -8.98 -2.07 -11.50
CA LYS A 370 -9.77 -1.71 -12.69
C LYS A 370 -9.01 -1.99 -13.97
N ASP A 371 -7.74 -1.59 -14.08
CA ASP A 371 -6.91 -1.87 -15.25
C ASP A 371 -6.72 -3.38 -15.48
N GLN A 372 -6.36 -4.14 -14.44
CA GLN A 372 -6.15 -5.60 -14.56
C GLN A 372 -7.43 -6.35 -14.94
N ILE A 373 -8.55 -6.04 -14.28
CA ILE A 373 -9.85 -6.66 -14.56
C ILE A 373 -10.37 -6.24 -15.94
N THR A 374 -10.23 -4.96 -16.33
CA THR A 374 -10.63 -4.50 -17.68
C THR A 374 -9.86 -5.25 -18.76
N ARG A 375 -8.54 -5.43 -18.59
CA ARG A 375 -7.72 -6.22 -19.53
C ARG A 375 -8.16 -7.67 -19.59
N ALA A 376 -8.48 -8.29 -18.45
CA ALA A 376 -8.99 -9.66 -18.40
C ALA A 376 -10.35 -9.80 -19.11
N ILE A 377 -11.26 -8.83 -18.92
CA ILE A 377 -12.55 -8.78 -19.61
C ILE A 377 -12.37 -8.61 -21.12
N LEU A 378 -11.50 -7.70 -21.56
CA LEU A 378 -11.22 -7.48 -22.98
C LEU A 378 -10.63 -8.74 -23.63
N ALA A 379 -9.73 -9.45 -22.92
CA ALA A 379 -9.18 -10.72 -23.38
C ALA A 379 -10.26 -11.81 -23.49
N ALA A 380 -11.16 -11.90 -22.50
CA ALA A 380 -12.29 -12.82 -22.51
C ALA A 380 -13.28 -12.59 -23.67
N LEU A 381 -13.42 -11.34 -24.10
CA LEU A 381 -14.35 -10.94 -25.17
C LEU A 381 -13.71 -10.93 -26.57
N ALA A 382 -12.41 -11.17 -26.69
CA ALA A 382 -11.71 -11.14 -27.98
C ALA A 382 -12.11 -12.33 -28.86
N PRO A 383 -12.28 -12.14 -30.19
CA PRO A 383 -12.64 -13.24 -31.10
C PRO A 383 -11.52 -14.28 -31.22
N ALA A 384 -11.91 -15.56 -31.27
CA ALA A 384 -11.02 -16.73 -31.29
C ALA A 384 -10.04 -16.80 -32.49
N ALA A 385 -10.21 -15.94 -33.51
CA ALA A 385 -9.34 -15.82 -34.68
C ALA A 385 -8.25 -14.74 -34.52
N SER A 386 -8.16 -14.08 -33.36
CA SER A 386 -7.01 -13.25 -33.02
C SER A 386 -5.90 -14.16 -32.48
N ASP A 387 -4.69 -14.06 -33.00
CA ASP A 387 -3.48 -14.73 -32.49
C ASP A 387 -3.08 -14.28 -31.05
N VAL A 388 -4.00 -13.64 -30.33
CA VAL A 388 -3.85 -13.27 -28.94
C VAL A 388 -4.17 -14.49 -28.09
N LYS A 389 -3.16 -15.33 -27.85
CA LYS A 389 -3.26 -16.43 -26.89
C LYS A 389 -3.66 -15.87 -25.51
N PRO A 390 -4.65 -16.45 -24.80
CA PRO A 390 -4.78 -16.23 -23.37
C PRO A 390 -3.55 -16.86 -22.71
N PHE A 391 -2.68 -15.99 -22.18
CA PHE A 391 -1.39 -16.23 -21.53
C PHE A 391 -0.94 -17.70 -21.32
N PRO A 392 0.16 -18.14 -21.95
CA PRO A 392 1.10 -19.04 -21.31
C PRO A 392 2.10 -18.18 -20.52
N HIS A 393 2.03 -18.24 -19.19
CA HIS A 393 3.06 -17.78 -18.26
C HIS A 393 3.61 -16.36 -18.54
N LEU A 394 3.04 -15.36 -17.85
CA LEU A 394 3.84 -14.21 -17.44
C LEU A 394 4.95 -14.73 -16.50
N HIS A 395 6.07 -15.16 -17.08
CA HIS A 395 7.33 -14.59 -16.62
C HIS A 395 7.10 -13.09 -16.59
N ALA A 396 7.54 -12.46 -15.49
CA ALA A 396 7.62 -11.02 -15.43
C ALA A 396 7.99 -10.51 -16.83
N VAL A 397 7.16 -9.64 -17.40
CA VAL A 397 7.78 -8.59 -18.19
C VAL A 397 8.57 -7.82 -17.15
N GLU A 398 9.78 -8.32 -16.86
CA GLU A 398 10.88 -7.45 -16.53
C GLU A 398 10.75 -6.37 -17.59
N SER A 399 10.43 -5.16 -17.16
CA SER A 399 10.92 -4.01 -17.90
C SER A 399 12.41 -4.30 -18.06
N THR A 400 12.81 -4.78 -19.24
CA THR A 400 14.22 -5.12 -19.55
C THR A 400 15.11 -3.88 -19.57
N VAL A 401 14.52 -2.72 -19.28
CA VAL A 401 15.19 -1.49 -18.99
C VAL A 401 14.84 -1.16 -17.55
N ASP A 402 15.83 -1.31 -16.67
CA ASP A 402 15.75 -0.79 -15.30
C ASP A 402 15.28 0.68 -15.38
N PRO A 403 14.29 1.13 -14.59
CA PRO A 403 13.79 2.51 -14.66
C PRO A 403 14.85 3.60 -14.51
N LEU A 404 16.01 3.23 -13.96
CA LEU A 404 17.17 4.10 -13.78
C LEU A 404 18.22 3.97 -14.89
N TYR A 405 17.99 3.17 -15.93
CA TYR A 405 18.94 2.91 -17.00
C TYR A 405 19.33 4.18 -17.76
N GLU A 406 18.36 4.99 -18.18
CA GLU A 406 18.63 6.26 -18.87
C GLU A 406 19.39 7.24 -17.96
N GLN A 407 19.05 7.29 -16.67
CA GLN A 407 19.77 8.11 -15.69
C GLN A 407 21.20 7.59 -15.47
N ALA A 408 21.39 6.28 -15.47
CA ALA A 408 22.70 5.64 -15.33
C ALA A 408 23.57 5.90 -16.57
N VAL A 409 22.99 5.89 -17.77
CA VAL A 409 23.67 6.26 -19.02
C VAL A 409 24.10 7.74 -18.98
N SER A 410 23.22 8.65 -18.53
CA SER A 410 23.58 10.08 -18.36
C SER A 410 24.75 10.25 -17.40
N VAL A 411 24.67 9.62 -16.21
CA VAL A 411 25.72 9.67 -15.19
C VAL A 411 27.08 9.19 -15.72
N VAL A 412 27.09 8.09 -16.49
CA VAL A 412 28.31 7.52 -17.03
C VAL A 412 28.87 8.39 -18.16
N ARG A 413 28.01 8.95 -19.02
CA ARG A 413 28.39 9.87 -20.10
C ARG A 413 28.95 11.19 -19.57
N GLU A 414 28.29 11.80 -18.58
CA GLU A 414 28.72 13.05 -17.93
C GLU A 414 30.03 12.89 -17.17
N ALA A 415 30.21 11.77 -16.47
CA ALA A 415 31.43 11.51 -15.71
C ALA A 415 32.60 11.00 -16.58
N HIS A 416 32.36 10.73 -17.87
CA HIS A 416 33.30 10.11 -18.82
C HIS A 416 34.03 8.85 -18.30
N ARG A 417 33.46 8.15 -17.32
CA ARG A 417 34.02 6.93 -16.72
C ARG A 417 32.89 6.01 -16.24
N ALA A 418 33.09 4.70 -16.39
CA ALA A 418 32.08 3.70 -16.05
C ALA A 418 32.58 2.76 -14.94
N SER A 419 32.04 2.89 -13.74
CA SER A 419 32.33 1.98 -12.61
C SER A 419 31.09 1.73 -11.75
N VAL A 420 30.98 0.53 -11.18
CA VAL A 420 29.82 0.13 -10.36
C VAL A 420 29.61 1.11 -9.20
N SER A 421 30.71 1.52 -8.55
CA SER A 421 30.71 2.48 -7.45
C SER A 421 30.23 3.88 -7.84
N LEU A 422 30.51 4.34 -9.07
CA LEU A 422 30.04 5.64 -9.55
C LEU A 422 28.52 5.65 -9.70
N VAL A 423 27.99 4.66 -10.43
CA VAL A 423 26.55 4.53 -10.69
C VAL A 423 25.79 4.29 -9.38
N GLN A 424 26.37 3.51 -8.46
CA GLN A 424 25.81 3.27 -7.13
C GLN A 424 25.66 4.57 -6.31
N ARG A 425 26.69 5.42 -6.31
CA ARG A 425 26.71 6.65 -5.50
C ARG A 425 25.81 7.74 -6.09
N GLN A 426 25.83 7.90 -7.42
CA GLN A 426 25.04 8.92 -8.12
C GLN A 426 23.54 8.60 -8.10
N LEU A 427 23.16 7.34 -8.30
CA LEU A 427 21.74 6.93 -8.33
C LEU A 427 21.24 6.39 -6.99
N ARG A 428 22.10 6.33 -5.97
CA ARG A 428 21.81 5.81 -4.62
C ARG A 428 21.15 4.42 -4.64
N ILE A 429 21.61 3.56 -5.54
CA ILE A 429 21.13 2.19 -5.71
C ILE A 429 22.07 1.17 -5.05
N GLY A 430 21.63 -0.09 -4.91
CA GLY A 430 22.49 -1.17 -4.41
C GLY A 430 23.52 -1.65 -5.45
N TYR A 431 24.63 -2.23 -4.98
CA TYR A 431 25.75 -2.72 -5.80
C TYR A 431 25.30 -3.64 -6.96
N ASN A 432 24.45 -4.65 -6.67
CA ASN A 432 24.00 -5.62 -7.68
C ASN A 432 23.18 -4.97 -8.81
N ARG A 433 22.42 -3.90 -8.49
CA ARG A 433 21.63 -3.15 -9.46
C ARG A 433 22.52 -2.26 -10.33
N ALA A 434 23.49 -1.58 -9.72
CA ALA A 434 24.50 -0.79 -10.45
C ALA A 434 25.39 -1.67 -11.37
N ALA A 435 25.73 -2.88 -10.94
CA ALA A 435 26.48 -3.84 -11.75
C ALA A 435 25.67 -4.34 -12.96
N ARG A 436 24.37 -4.63 -12.76
CA ARG A 436 23.45 -5.01 -13.84
C ARG A 436 23.31 -3.90 -14.88
N LEU A 437 23.11 -2.65 -14.43
CA LEU A 437 23.04 -1.47 -15.29
C LEU A 437 24.28 -1.27 -16.16
N LEU A 438 25.48 -1.47 -15.60
CA LEU A 438 26.72 -1.37 -16.38
C LEU A 438 26.91 -2.54 -17.35
N ALA A 439 26.50 -3.76 -16.98
CA ALA A 439 26.52 -4.91 -17.88
C ALA A 439 25.53 -4.73 -19.06
N GLU A 440 24.39 -4.07 -18.81
CA GLU A 440 23.44 -3.68 -19.86
C GLU A 440 24.01 -2.59 -20.77
N MET A 441 24.67 -1.57 -20.22
CA MET A 441 25.37 -0.55 -21.01
C MET A 441 26.52 -1.13 -21.85
N GLU A 442 27.20 -2.16 -21.35
CA GLU A 442 28.26 -2.87 -22.06
C GLU A 442 27.68 -3.65 -23.25
N LYS A 443 26.57 -4.37 -23.05
CA LYS A 443 25.81 -5.03 -24.12
C LYS A 443 25.24 -4.04 -25.13
N ALA A 444 24.85 -2.85 -24.69
CA ALA A 444 24.34 -1.78 -25.53
C ALA A 444 25.44 -0.96 -26.24
N GLY A 445 26.73 -1.27 -26.03
CA GLY A 445 27.84 -0.58 -26.68
C GLY A 445 28.10 0.85 -26.18
N ILE A 446 27.56 1.22 -25.02
CA ILE A 446 27.76 2.54 -24.38
C ILE A 446 29.07 2.56 -23.58
N VAL A 447 29.49 1.40 -23.05
CA VAL A 447 30.75 1.23 -22.32
C VAL A 447 31.51 0.00 -22.83
N SER A 448 32.84 0.02 -22.73
CA SER A 448 33.68 -1.10 -23.14
C SER A 448 33.56 -2.29 -22.18
N PRO A 449 33.95 -3.50 -22.62
CA PRO A 449 34.21 -4.61 -21.72
C PRO A 449 35.21 -4.24 -20.64
N GLU A 450 35.09 -4.93 -19.51
CA GLU A 450 35.97 -4.77 -18.35
C GLU A 450 37.40 -5.21 -18.70
N ASN A 451 38.38 -4.33 -18.50
CA ASN A 451 39.79 -4.69 -18.69
C ASN A 451 40.35 -5.48 -17.49
N ASP A 452 41.58 -6.00 -17.61
CA ASP A 452 42.26 -6.79 -16.56
C ASP A 452 42.43 -6.09 -15.20
N LYS A 453 42.09 -4.79 -15.10
CA LYS A 453 42.12 -3.99 -13.87
C LYS A 453 40.73 -3.55 -13.39
N GLY A 454 39.66 -4.07 -13.97
CA GLY A 454 38.28 -3.79 -13.56
C GLY A 454 37.68 -2.48 -14.08
N ALA A 455 38.33 -1.81 -15.05
CA ALA A 455 37.92 -0.51 -15.56
C ALA A 455 37.20 -0.62 -16.91
N ARG A 456 36.06 0.07 -17.05
CA ARG A 456 35.28 0.21 -18.30
C ARG A 456 35.40 1.63 -18.83
N ARG A 457 35.66 1.79 -20.14
CA ARG A 457 35.71 3.11 -20.81
C ARG A 457 34.38 3.43 -21.45
N VAL A 458 33.96 4.70 -21.43
CA VAL A 458 32.73 5.14 -22.09
C VAL A 458 33.02 5.32 -23.58
N LEU A 459 32.22 4.67 -24.43
CA LEU A 459 32.37 4.74 -25.88
C LEU A 459 31.57 5.96 -26.38
N ALA A 460 32.28 6.96 -26.93
CA ALA A 460 31.66 8.20 -27.42
C ALA A 460 30.78 7.92 -28.66
N ALA A 461 29.64 8.60 -28.73
CA ALA A 461 28.67 8.47 -29.80
C ALA A 461 29.31 8.69 -31.19
N GLN A 462 29.12 7.73 -32.09
CA GLN A 462 29.06 8.03 -33.52
C GLN A 462 27.67 8.59 -33.80
N ASP A 463 27.62 9.89 -34.11
CA ASP A 463 26.54 10.47 -34.90
C ASP A 463 26.54 9.78 -36.26
N GLU A 464 25.62 8.84 -36.47
CA GLU A 464 25.05 8.44 -37.76
C GLU A 464 24.04 7.30 -37.49
N LEU A 465 22.74 7.62 -37.57
CA LEU A 465 21.68 6.62 -37.56
C LEU A 465 21.65 5.90 -38.92
N PRO A 466 21.82 4.57 -39.01
CA PRO A 466 21.43 3.85 -40.21
C PRO A 466 19.93 3.57 -40.19
N ALA A 467 19.27 4.04 -41.24
CA ALA A 467 17.91 3.67 -41.59
C ALA A 467 17.86 2.20 -42.03
N THR A 468 17.07 1.36 -41.35
CA THR A 468 16.55 0.11 -41.93
C THR A 468 15.14 -0.18 -41.42
N TYR A 469 14.15 0.40 -42.09
CA TYR A 469 12.93 -0.32 -42.45
C TYR A 469 12.60 0.09 -43.89
N ALA A 470 13.34 -0.51 -44.82
CA ALA A 470 12.97 -0.54 -46.22
C ALA A 470 12.04 -1.73 -46.44
N GLY A 471 10.88 -1.46 -47.02
CA GLY A 471 9.89 -2.46 -47.37
C GLY A 471 8.63 -1.91 -48.02
N ALA A 472 8.72 -0.91 -48.90
CA ALA A 472 7.88 -0.79 -50.12
C ALA A 472 8.21 0.47 -50.94
N ALA A 473 8.73 0.21 -52.14
CA ALA A 473 8.71 1.00 -53.38
C ALA A 473 9.48 2.32 -53.47
N ASP A 474 10.37 2.33 -54.46
CA ASP A 474 11.24 3.40 -54.92
C ASP A 474 10.47 4.65 -55.41
N ASP A 475 10.94 5.82 -55.00
CA ASP A 475 11.13 6.99 -55.86
C ASP A 475 12.08 7.97 -55.15
N GLU A 476 13.25 8.19 -55.76
CA GLU A 476 14.34 9.03 -55.23
C GLU A 476 13.94 10.52 -55.28
N PRO A 477 14.08 11.31 -54.19
CA PRO A 477 13.75 12.72 -54.21
C PRO A 477 14.87 13.56 -54.87
N PRO A 478 14.55 14.59 -55.67
CA PRO A 478 15.54 15.38 -56.38
C PRO A 478 16.29 16.39 -55.48
N PRO A 479 17.42 16.96 -55.96
CA PRO A 479 18.38 17.72 -55.16
C PRO A 479 17.83 19.04 -54.61
N GLU A 480 18.50 19.50 -53.55
CA GLU A 480 18.02 20.44 -52.52
C GLU A 480 17.80 21.91 -52.94
N ASP A 481 17.90 22.29 -54.21
CA ASP A 481 18.00 23.70 -54.61
C ASP A 481 16.73 24.33 -55.23
N ALA A 482 15.53 23.81 -54.90
CA ALA A 482 14.27 24.37 -55.43
C ALA A 482 13.03 24.25 -54.52
N ARG A 483 13.16 24.26 -53.18
CA ARG A 483 11.98 24.27 -52.30
C ARG A 483 11.61 25.69 -51.88
N GLN A 484 10.62 26.27 -52.56
CA GLN A 484 9.90 27.45 -52.04
C GLN A 484 9.36 27.13 -50.63
N PRO A 485 9.29 28.11 -49.70
CA PRO A 485 8.84 27.87 -48.34
C PRO A 485 7.41 27.33 -48.36
N ARG A 486 7.24 26.05 -48.01
CA ARG A 486 5.91 25.47 -47.82
C ARG A 486 5.30 26.12 -46.59
N SER A 487 4.14 26.75 -46.78
CA SER A 487 3.34 27.27 -45.67
C SER A 487 2.90 26.11 -44.78
N TRP A 488 2.97 26.24 -43.46
CA TRP A 488 2.47 25.23 -42.50
C TRP A 488 1.03 24.79 -42.79
N TYR A 489 0.25 25.67 -43.43
CA TYR A 489 -1.12 25.41 -43.86
C TYR A 489 -1.21 24.36 -44.99
N ALA A 490 -0.17 24.26 -45.83
CA ALA A 490 -0.06 23.27 -46.90
C ALA A 490 0.22 21.86 -46.35
N ASP A 491 0.82 21.76 -45.16
CA ASP A 491 1.17 20.50 -44.52
C ASP A 491 0.02 19.92 -43.65
N LEU A 492 -1.11 20.65 -43.54
CA LEU A 492 -2.30 20.17 -42.85
C LEU A 492 -2.90 18.95 -43.58
N ARG A 493 -3.22 17.91 -42.81
CA ARG A 493 -3.76 16.65 -43.32
C ARG A 493 -5.17 16.85 -43.86
N ARG A 494 -5.44 16.30 -45.05
CA ARG A 494 -6.71 16.44 -45.77
C ARG A 494 -7.29 15.08 -46.14
N THR A 495 -8.61 15.02 -46.31
CA THR A 495 -9.29 13.91 -46.96
C THR A 495 -8.94 13.88 -48.46
N ASN A 496 -9.30 12.78 -49.14
CA ASN A 496 -9.22 12.69 -50.60
C ASN A 496 -10.09 13.73 -51.32
N SER A 497 -11.11 14.29 -50.65
CA SER A 497 -11.94 15.38 -51.15
C SER A 497 -11.35 16.78 -50.87
N GLY A 498 -10.16 16.87 -50.26
CA GLY A 498 -9.47 18.12 -49.96
C GLY A 498 -9.89 18.82 -48.65
N ALA A 499 -10.87 18.27 -47.93
CA ALA A 499 -11.33 18.80 -46.65
C ALA A 499 -10.31 18.53 -45.53
N LEU A 500 -10.14 19.46 -44.60
CA LEU A 500 -9.21 19.28 -43.47
C LEU A 500 -9.71 18.19 -42.51
N LEU A 501 -8.80 17.30 -42.10
CA LEU A 501 -9.12 16.27 -41.12
C LEU A 501 -9.18 16.85 -39.70
N PRO A 502 -10.18 16.46 -38.88
CA PRO A 502 -10.28 16.87 -37.48
C PRO A 502 -9.36 15.99 -36.61
N THR A 503 -8.04 16.16 -36.74
CA THR A 503 -7.03 15.42 -35.97
C THR A 503 -6.29 16.36 -35.01
N VAL A 504 -5.76 15.80 -33.91
CA VAL A 504 -4.93 16.55 -32.94
C VAL A 504 -3.78 17.27 -33.66
N ASP A 505 -3.09 16.59 -34.58
CA ASP A 505 -1.98 17.17 -35.36
C ASP A 505 -2.37 18.46 -36.10
N ASN A 506 -3.53 18.47 -36.76
CA ASN A 506 -4.00 19.62 -37.51
C ASN A 506 -4.43 20.77 -36.58
N ILE A 507 -5.13 20.46 -35.49
CA ILE A 507 -5.55 21.44 -34.50
C ILE A 507 -4.32 22.08 -33.85
N PHE A 508 -3.37 21.26 -33.43
CA PHE A 508 -2.08 21.69 -32.88
C PHE A 508 -1.34 22.61 -33.86
N ALA A 509 -1.20 22.20 -35.13
CA ALA A 509 -0.52 23.00 -36.15
C ALA A 509 -1.21 24.36 -36.36
N ILE A 510 -2.55 24.41 -36.35
CA ILE A 510 -3.30 25.67 -36.45
C ILE A 510 -3.06 26.55 -35.23
N LEU A 511 -3.26 26.03 -34.02
CA LEU A 511 -3.13 26.80 -32.78
C LEU A 511 -1.69 27.27 -32.52
N ALA A 512 -0.69 26.51 -32.97
CA ALA A 512 0.72 26.86 -32.81
C ALA A 512 1.25 27.87 -33.84
N ASN A 513 0.60 28.02 -35.00
CA ASN A 513 1.14 28.82 -36.11
C ASN A 513 0.21 29.92 -36.63
N ASP A 514 -1.10 29.92 -36.32
CA ASP A 514 -1.98 31.03 -36.66
C ASP A 514 -1.61 32.26 -35.80
N PRO A 515 -1.26 33.41 -36.41
CA PRO A 515 -0.88 34.61 -35.66
C PRO A 515 -1.92 35.10 -34.65
N LYS A 516 -3.20 34.75 -34.82
CA LYS A 516 -4.26 35.11 -33.86
C LYS A 516 -4.18 34.35 -32.54
N TRP A 517 -3.47 33.22 -32.51
CA TRP A 517 -3.26 32.41 -31.32
C TRP A 517 -1.90 32.66 -30.65
N ASP A 518 -1.09 33.56 -31.21
CA ASP A 518 0.26 33.86 -30.72
C ASP A 518 0.27 34.39 -29.28
N GLY A 519 0.90 33.62 -28.39
CA GLY A 519 0.97 33.89 -26.96
C GLY A 519 -0.40 33.92 -26.26
N VAL A 520 -1.42 33.25 -26.81
CA VAL A 520 -2.73 33.11 -26.16
C VAL A 520 -2.69 32.00 -25.11
N LEU A 521 -2.12 30.84 -25.44
CA LEU A 521 -2.11 29.66 -24.57
C LEU A 521 -0.78 29.56 -23.80
N GLY A 522 -0.86 29.35 -22.49
CA GLY A 522 0.28 29.04 -21.63
C GLY A 522 -0.07 27.99 -20.58
N PHE A 523 0.92 27.22 -20.15
CA PHE A 523 0.76 26.23 -19.09
C PHE A 523 1.40 26.76 -17.80
N GLU A 524 0.61 26.92 -16.76
CA GLU A 524 1.09 27.44 -15.47
C GLU A 524 1.56 26.27 -14.61
N LEU A 525 2.88 26.18 -14.38
CA LEU A 525 3.55 25.05 -13.75
C LEU A 525 3.28 24.92 -12.24
N PHE A 526 2.85 26.00 -11.58
CA PHE A 526 2.62 25.99 -10.14
C PHE A 526 1.26 25.35 -9.76
N ALA A 527 0.21 25.67 -10.52
CA ALA A 527 -1.15 25.17 -10.40
C ALA A 527 -1.46 24.04 -11.39
N LEU A 528 -0.55 23.75 -12.31
CA LEU A 528 -0.64 22.70 -13.33
C LEU A 528 -1.83 22.85 -14.28
N ARG A 529 -2.22 24.08 -14.61
CA ARG A 529 -3.41 24.40 -15.41
C ARG A 529 -3.08 25.16 -16.68
N ILE A 530 -3.97 25.04 -17.66
CA ILE A 530 -3.90 25.80 -18.91
C ILE A 530 -4.52 27.18 -18.68
N VAL A 531 -3.84 28.23 -19.13
CA VAL A 531 -4.25 29.62 -18.98
C VAL A 531 -4.25 30.31 -20.34
N LYS A 532 -5.31 31.09 -20.59
CA LYS A 532 -5.40 32.09 -21.66
C LYS A 532 -4.66 33.35 -21.18
N LEU A 533 -3.42 33.53 -21.61
CA LEU A 533 -2.59 34.69 -21.29
C LEU A 533 -3.11 35.97 -21.95
N LYS A 534 -3.81 35.83 -23.08
CA LYS A 534 -4.51 36.89 -23.80
C LYS A 534 -5.93 36.43 -24.14
N PRO A 535 -6.87 37.35 -24.42
CA PRO A 535 -8.18 37.00 -24.95
C PRO A 535 -8.04 36.12 -26.21
N PRO A 536 -8.60 34.89 -26.25
CA PRO A 536 -8.55 34.04 -27.43
C PRO A 536 -9.40 34.62 -28.58
N PRO A 537 -9.12 34.28 -29.84
CA PRO A 537 -9.71 34.94 -31.01
C PRO A 537 -11.18 34.59 -31.30
N PHE A 538 -11.82 33.79 -30.44
CA PHE A 538 -13.24 33.45 -30.55
C PHE A 538 -14.13 34.48 -29.80
N PRO A 539 -15.41 34.64 -30.21
CA PRO A 539 -16.31 35.60 -29.57
C PRO A 539 -16.49 35.35 -28.07
N GLY A 540 -16.38 36.41 -27.26
CA GLY A 540 -16.50 36.31 -25.79
C GLY A 540 -15.32 35.63 -25.09
N GLY A 541 -14.16 35.56 -25.75
CA GLY A 541 -12.91 35.12 -25.16
C GLY A 541 -12.33 36.15 -24.19
N GLU A 542 -12.01 35.72 -22.97
CA GLU A 542 -11.34 36.51 -21.94
C GLU A 542 -10.08 35.78 -21.46
N ALA A 543 -9.08 36.54 -20.99
CA ALA A 543 -7.91 35.99 -20.34
C ALA A 543 -8.28 35.30 -19.01
N GLY A 544 -7.50 34.32 -18.59
CA GLY A 544 -7.76 33.51 -17.39
C GLY A 544 -7.72 32.02 -17.66
N GLU A 545 -8.24 31.21 -16.75
CA GLU A 545 -8.19 29.74 -16.86
C GLU A 545 -8.94 29.24 -18.10
N TRP A 546 -8.35 28.29 -18.82
CA TRP A 546 -9.01 27.58 -19.91
C TRP A 546 -10.02 26.59 -19.34
N THR A 547 -11.24 26.61 -19.87
CA THR A 547 -12.37 25.80 -19.38
C THR A 547 -12.95 24.92 -20.47
N ASP A 548 -13.77 23.94 -20.10
CA ASP A 548 -14.52 23.10 -21.05
C ASP A 548 -15.39 23.92 -22.04
N ARG A 549 -15.85 25.10 -21.61
CA ARG A 549 -16.59 26.03 -22.49
C ARG A 549 -15.69 26.61 -23.57
N ASP A 550 -14.41 26.80 -23.28
CA ASP A 550 -13.43 27.30 -24.24
C ASP A 550 -13.08 26.24 -25.29
N ASP A 551 -13.13 24.94 -24.95
CA ASP A 551 -13.02 23.86 -25.95
C ASP A 551 -14.14 23.97 -26.99
N ALA A 552 -15.39 24.14 -26.55
CA ALA A 552 -16.53 24.31 -27.45
C ALA A 552 -16.43 25.58 -28.32
N ARG A 553 -15.95 26.70 -27.74
CA ARG A 553 -15.73 27.95 -28.48
C ARG A 553 -14.59 27.84 -29.49
N CYS A 554 -13.52 27.14 -29.14
CA CYS A 554 -12.41 26.82 -30.02
C CYS A 554 -12.87 25.95 -31.19
N ALA A 555 -13.71 24.93 -30.92
CA ALA A 555 -14.31 24.08 -31.95
C ALA A 555 -15.10 24.91 -32.97
N LEU A 556 -15.94 25.82 -32.47
CA LEU A 556 -16.74 26.72 -33.31
C LEU A 556 -15.86 27.63 -34.17
N TRP A 557 -14.81 28.20 -33.57
CA TRP A 557 -13.87 29.06 -34.29
C TRP A 557 -13.11 28.32 -35.39
N LEU A 558 -12.65 27.08 -35.11
CA LEU A 558 -12.03 26.21 -36.11
C LEU A 558 -13.00 25.86 -37.25
N GLY A 559 -14.27 25.58 -36.92
CA GLY A 559 -15.32 25.33 -37.91
C GLY A 559 -15.56 26.54 -38.82
N GLN A 560 -15.64 27.74 -38.25
CA GLN A 560 -15.87 28.98 -39.01
C GLN A 560 -14.67 29.41 -39.86
N ARG A 561 -13.45 29.26 -39.34
CA ARG A 561 -12.25 29.82 -39.96
C ARG A 561 -11.52 28.84 -40.87
N TYR A 562 -11.55 27.55 -40.53
CA TYR A 562 -10.81 26.47 -41.18
C TYR A 562 -11.72 25.38 -41.76
N ALA A 563 -13.05 25.48 -41.61
CA ALA A 563 -14.01 24.46 -42.06
C ALA A 563 -13.74 23.06 -41.48
N VAL A 564 -13.20 23.00 -40.25
CA VAL A 564 -12.94 21.75 -39.52
C VAL A 564 -13.72 21.75 -38.20
N SER A 565 -14.46 20.67 -37.94
CA SER A 565 -15.31 20.53 -36.75
C SER A 565 -14.82 19.40 -35.85
N PRO A 566 -13.75 19.62 -35.05
CA PRO A 566 -13.21 18.60 -34.16
C PRO A 566 -14.06 18.40 -32.90
N ARG A 567 -13.94 17.21 -32.30
CA ARG A 567 -14.53 16.91 -30.98
C ARG A 567 -13.72 17.59 -29.87
N ALA A 568 -14.37 17.89 -28.75
CA ALA A 568 -13.78 18.64 -27.64
C ALA A 568 -12.53 17.96 -27.04
N ASP A 569 -12.50 16.63 -26.98
CA ASP A 569 -11.35 15.86 -26.49
C ASP A 569 -10.09 16.08 -27.34
N LEU A 570 -10.23 16.20 -28.66
CA LEU A 570 -9.12 16.48 -29.57
C LEU A 570 -8.58 17.91 -29.41
N ILE A 571 -9.47 18.85 -29.04
CA ILE A 571 -9.10 20.23 -28.76
C ILE A 571 -8.36 20.29 -27.44
N ALA A 572 -8.87 19.66 -26.39
CA ALA A 572 -8.21 19.61 -25.09
C ALA A 572 -6.79 19.04 -25.20
N ASP A 573 -6.61 17.93 -25.92
CA ASP A 573 -5.29 17.33 -26.17
C ASP A 573 -4.37 18.30 -26.95
N ALA A 574 -4.86 18.97 -28.00
CA ALA A 574 -4.05 19.91 -28.79
C ALA A 574 -3.71 21.21 -28.04
N VAL A 575 -4.67 21.78 -27.31
CA VAL A 575 -4.50 22.99 -26.49
C VAL A 575 -3.48 22.74 -25.40
N PHE A 576 -3.52 21.58 -24.74
CA PHE A 576 -2.50 21.18 -23.77
C PHE A 576 -1.10 21.18 -24.39
N LEU A 577 -0.92 20.54 -25.55
CA LEU A 577 0.38 20.48 -26.24
C LEU A 577 0.91 21.85 -26.66
N VAL A 578 0.03 22.78 -27.06
CA VAL A 578 0.45 24.16 -27.39
C VAL A 578 0.79 24.95 -26.12
N ALA A 579 -0.03 24.82 -25.08
CA ALA A 579 0.18 25.50 -23.80
C ALA A 579 1.50 25.06 -23.13
N GLU A 580 1.82 23.76 -23.19
CA GLU A 580 3.05 23.19 -22.61
C GLU A 580 4.32 23.81 -23.22
N ARG A 581 4.31 24.16 -24.51
CA ARG A 581 5.42 24.89 -25.16
C ARG A 581 5.64 26.30 -24.61
N ASN A 582 4.60 26.88 -24.01
CA ASN A 582 4.59 28.20 -23.41
C ASN A 582 4.42 28.09 -21.88
N SER A 583 5.18 27.19 -21.26
CA SER A 583 5.13 26.97 -19.81
C SER A 583 5.77 28.12 -19.05
N TYR A 584 5.17 28.52 -17.94
CA TYR A 584 5.70 29.52 -17.02
C TYR A 584 5.40 29.14 -15.57
N HIS A 585 6.08 29.75 -14.60
CA HIS A 585 5.86 29.45 -13.19
C HIS A 585 5.65 30.74 -12.41
N GLU A 586 4.41 30.96 -11.99
CA GLU A 586 3.96 32.26 -11.53
C GLU A 586 4.77 32.83 -10.34
N VAL A 587 5.04 32.01 -9.32
CA VAL A 587 5.80 32.47 -8.13
C VAL A 587 7.28 32.70 -8.46
N ARG A 588 7.88 31.90 -9.35
CA ARG A 588 9.28 32.08 -9.76
C ARG A 588 9.43 33.36 -10.56
N ASP A 589 8.51 33.61 -11.48
CA ASP A 589 8.48 34.83 -12.28
C ASP A 589 8.29 36.06 -11.39
N TYR A 590 7.40 35.98 -10.39
CA TYR A 590 7.26 37.02 -9.37
C TYR A 590 8.57 37.27 -8.61
N LEU A 591 9.17 36.24 -8.01
CA LEU A 591 10.41 36.38 -7.23
C LEU A 591 11.57 36.94 -8.08
N ALA A 592 11.72 36.46 -9.31
CA ALA A 592 12.74 36.91 -10.25
C ALA A 592 12.53 38.37 -10.71
N SER A 593 11.30 38.89 -10.63
CA SER A 593 10.99 40.29 -10.96
C SER A 593 11.34 41.27 -9.85
N LEU A 594 11.59 40.79 -8.62
CA LEU A 594 11.88 41.64 -7.47
C LEU A 594 13.35 42.06 -7.43
N THR A 595 13.62 43.22 -6.84
CA THR A 595 14.99 43.70 -6.58
C THR A 595 15.08 44.17 -5.13
N TRP A 596 16.03 43.61 -4.39
CA TRP A 596 16.24 43.98 -2.99
C TRP A 596 16.91 45.33 -2.88
N ASP A 597 16.41 46.16 -1.96
CA ASP A 597 16.92 47.50 -1.67
C ASP A 597 18.12 47.51 -0.71
N GLY A 598 18.61 46.33 -0.30
CA GLY A 598 19.74 46.18 0.61
C GLY A 598 19.43 46.42 2.09
N THR A 599 18.18 46.76 2.44
CA THR A 599 17.78 46.96 3.84
C THR A 599 17.28 45.64 4.44
N PRO A 600 17.92 45.14 5.51
CA PRO A 600 17.58 43.85 6.10
C PRO A 600 16.25 43.92 6.86
N ARG A 601 15.30 43.08 6.46
CA ARG A 601 13.95 42.94 7.03
C ARG A 601 13.59 41.50 7.34
N LEU A 602 14.19 40.55 6.62
CA LEU A 602 13.83 39.14 6.64
C LEU A 602 14.02 38.46 8.00
N ARG A 603 15.01 38.84 8.80
CA ARG A 603 15.19 38.25 10.14
C ARG A 603 14.25 38.84 11.19
N SER A 604 13.80 40.09 11.02
CA SER A 604 13.02 40.79 12.04
C SER A 604 11.52 40.86 11.74
N TRP A 605 11.04 40.39 10.59
CA TRP A 605 9.65 40.61 10.16
C TRP A 605 8.58 40.18 11.19
N LEU A 606 8.78 39.06 11.89
CA LEU A 606 7.87 38.62 12.96
C LEU A 606 7.84 39.59 14.14
N VAL A 607 8.99 40.16 14.50
CA VAL A 607 9.12 41.15 15.57
C VAL A 607 8.53 42.49 15.11
N THR A 608 8.97 42.99 13.96
CA THR A 608 8.61 44.32 13.42
C THR A 608 7.13 44.43 13.07
N TYR A 609 6.55 43.40 12.44
CA TYR A 609 5.17 43.47 11.93
C TYR A 609 4.15 42.74 12.80
N LEU A 610 4.55 41.65 13.45
CA LEU A 610 3.64 40.85 14.26
C LEU A 610 3.79 41.10 15.77
N GLY A 611 4.74 41.94 16.17
CA GLY A 611 4.96 42.28 17.59
C GLY A 611 5.39 41.09 18.45
N ALA A 612 6.01 40.08 17.83
CA ALA A 612 6.57 38.95 18.55
C ALA A 612 7.76 39.38 19.43
N GLU A 613 8.03 38.63 20.49
CA GLU A 613 9.18 38.89 21.35
C GLU A 613 10.49 38.80 20.56
N ASP A 614 11.38 39.77 20.77
CA ASP A 614 12.64 39.86 20.03
C ASP A 614 13.69 38.89 20.59
N THR A 615 13.52 37.61 20.27
CA THR A 615 14.44 36.54 20.61
C THR A 615 15.14 35.97 19.39
N GLU A 616 16.31 35.37 19.57
CA GLU A 616 17.04 34.71 18.47
C GLU A 616 16.21 33.58 17.84
N TYR A 617 15.43 32.86 18.65
CA TYR A 617 14.49 31.86 18.15
C TYR A 617 13.46 32.48 17.18
N VAL A 618 12.79 33.57 17.56
CA VAL A 618 11.76 34.20 16.72
C VAL A 618 12.37 34.70 15.41
N ARG A 619 13.55 35.32 15.47
CA ARG A 619 14.29 35.77 14.28
C ARG A 619 14.64 34.62 13.35
N LEU A 620 15.13 33.50 13.89
CA LEU A 620 15.48 32.31 13.10
C LEU A 620 14.25 31.60 12.54
N ALA A 621 13.19 31.42 13.31
CA ALA A 621 11.96 30.76 12.87
C ALA A 621 11.34 31.50 11.67
N GLY A 622 11.23 32.83 11.76
CA GLY A 622 10.70 33.67 10.68
C GLY A 622 11.58 33.67 9.43
N PHE A 623 12.90 33.83 9.61
CA PHE A 623 13.88 33.79 8.52
C PHE A 623 13.85 32.44 7.79
N LYS A 624 14.02 31.33 8.53
CA LYS A 624 14.10 29.99 7.96
C LYS A 624 12.81 29.61 7.24
N TRP A 625 11.65 29.99 7.77
CA TRP A 625 10.37 29.65 7.16
C TRP A 625 10.14 30.37 5.82
N LEU A 626 10.50 31.66 5.71
CA LEU A 626 10.39 32.39 4.44
C LEU A 626 11.43 31.93 3.41
N VAL A 627 12.68 31.70 3.80
CA VAL A 627 13.69 31.13 2.87
C VAL A 627 13.31 29.72 2.43
N ALA A 628 12.74 28.89 3.32
CA ALA A 628 12.18 27.58 2.95
C ALA A 628 11.04 27.70 1.93
N SER A 629 10.22 28.75 2.04
CA SER A 629 9.13 29.01 1.11
C SER A 629 9.68 29.27 -0.30
N VAL A 630 10.73 30.09 -0.42
CA VAL A 630 11.48 30.26 -1.68
C VAL A 630 12.07 28.92 -2.15
N GLY A 631 12.72 28.18 -1.25
CA GLY A 631 13.31 26.87 -1.56
C GLY A 631 12.30 25.85 -2.06
N ARG A 632 11.05 25.89 -1.59
CA ARG A 632 9.95 25.01 -2.05
C ARG A 632 9.57 25.27 -3.50
N VAL A 633 9.56 26.51 -3.96
CA VAL A 633 9.25 26.84 -5.37
C VAL A 633 10.46 26.72 -6.29
N MET A 634 11.66 27.09 -5.82
CA MET A 634 12.89 27.02 -6.63
C MET A 634 13.47 25.60 -6.74
N LYS A 635 13.32 24.79 -5.68
CA LYS A 635 13.72 23.39 -5.63
C LYS A 635 12.58 22.51 -5.10
N PRO A 636 11.55 22.25 -5.93
CA PRO A 636 10.38 21.46 -5.56
C PRO A 636 10.75 20.11 -4.93
N GLY A 637 10.03 19.73 -3.88
CA GLY A 637 10.29 18.51 -3.12
C GLY A 637 11.51 18.58 -2.18
N CYS A 638 12.15 19.73 -2.02
CA CYS A 638 13.18 19.90 -0.99
C CYS A 638 12.66 19.57 0.41
N LYS A 639 13.55 19.19 1.32
CA LYS A 639 13.16 18.84 2.69
C LYS A 639 12.73 20.08 3.45
N MET A 640 11.45 20.13 3.83
CA MET A 640 10.86 21.14 4.69
C MET A 640 9.63 20.52 5.38
N ASP A 641 9.84 19.93 6.56
CA ASP A 641 8.79 19.30 7.37
C ASP A 641 8.35 20.18 8.56
N ASN A 642 8.71 21.47 8.53
CA ASN A 642 8.41 22.43 9.59
C ASN A 642 7.19 23.30 9.28
N VAL A 643 6.48 23.72 10.32
CA VAL A 643 5.23 24.48 10.28
C VAL A 643 5.37 25.67 11.22
N LEU A 644 5.20 26.89 10.72
CA LEU A 644 5.17 28.10 11.55
C LEU A 644 3.79 28.24 12.19
N ILE A 645 3.74 28.40 13.51
CA ILE A 645 2.47 28.53 14.25
C ILE A 645 2.41 29.91 14.88
N LEU A 646 1.38 30.70 14.55
CA LEU A 646 1.14 31.98 15.19
C LEU A 646 0.15 31.83 16.35
N GLU A 647 0.55 32.31 17.53
CA GLU A 647 -0.21 32.23 18.77
C GLU A 647 -0.60 33.64 19.22
N GLY A 648 -1.86 33.84 19.57
CA GLY A 648 -2.31 35.14 20.06
C GLY A 648 -3.82 35.18 20.21
N ALA A 649 -4.36 36.30 20.66
CA ALA A 649 -5.81 36.47 20.82
C ALA A 649 -6.58 36.16 19.53
N GLN A 650 -7.84 35.75 19.70
CA GLN A 650 -8.78 35.70 18.59
C GLN A 650 -8.88 37.10 17.96
N ASP A 651 -9.04 37.16 16.64
CA ASP A 651 -9.11 38.41 15.86
C ASP A 651 -7.83 39.26 15.80
N ALA A 652 -6.69 38.78 16.34
CA ALA A 652 -5.41 39.48 16.19
C ALA A 652 -4.98 39.67 14.72
N GLY A 653 -5.55 38.92 13.78
CA GLY A 653 -5.24 39.00 12.35
C GLY A 653 -4.18 38.01 11.88
N LYS A 654 -3.98 36.90 12.61
CA LYS A 654 -2.98 35.85 12.33
C LYS A 654 -3.08 35.27 10.90
N SER A 655 -4.26 34.79 10.51
CA SER A 655 -4.53 34.30 9.14
C SER A 655 -4.37 35.40 8.09
N SER A 656 -4.73 36.64 8.46
CA SER A 656 -4.54 37.82 7.60
C SER A 656 -3.06 38.17 7.41
N ALA A 657 -2.17 37.85 8.35
CA ALA A 657 -0.73 38.00 8.18
C ALA A 657 -0.20 37.08 7.07
N PHE A 658 -0.62 35.81 7.06
CA PHE A 658 -0.27 34.87 5.98
C PHE A 658 -0.82 35.30 4.63
N ARG A 659 -2.08 35.72 4.57
CA ARG A 659 -2.67 36.31 3.35
C ARG A 659 -1.93 37.55 2.87
N THR A 660 -1.44 38.38 3.78
CA THR A 660 -0.72 39.62 3.44
C THR A 660 0.65 39.30 2.83
N ILE A 661 1.45 38.45 3.48
CA ILE A 661 2.80 38.14 3.00
C ILE A 661 2.79 37.26 1.74
N PHE A 662 1.87 36.29 1.60
CA PHE A 662 1.79 35.41 0.42
C PHE A 662 0.82 35.87 -0.68
N SER A 663 0.05 36.95 -0.47
CA SER A 663 -1.12 37.28 -1.30
C SER A 663 -2.26 36.26 -1.20
N GLN A 664 -3.50 36.73 -1.35
CA GLN A 664 -4.70 35.87 -1.40
C GLN A 664 -4.62 34.82 -2.52
N ARG A 665 -3.86 35.11 -3.59
CA ARG A 665 -3.71 34.24 -4.77
C ARG A 665 -3.06 32.89 -4.40
N TRP A 666 -2.00 32.92 -3.59
CA TRP A 666 -1.19 31.74 -3.23
C TRP A 666 -1.48 31.19 -1.84
N PHE A 667 -2.49 31.75 -1.15
CA PHE A 667 -2.93 31.32 0.16
C PHE A 667 -4.17 30.42 0.06
N THR A 668 -4.30 29.48 0.99
CA THR A 668 -5.52 28.74 1.28
C THR A 668 -5.63 28.42 2.77
N ASP A 669 -6.83 28.55 3.32
CA ASP A 669 -7.27 28.09 4.64
C ASP A 669 -8.34 26.99 4.53
N ALA A 670 -8.50 26.42 3.33
CA ALA A 670 -9.39 25.29 3.11
C ALA A 670 -9.00 24.11 4.01
N ASN A 671 -9.99 23.42 4.55
CA ASN A 671 -9.75 22.25 5.40
C ASN A 671 -9.08 21.13 4.58
N ILE A 672 -7.80 20.88 4.86
CA ILE A 672 -7.00 19.82 4.22
C ILE A 672 -7.14 18.55 5.05
N ILE A 673 -7.83 17.55 4.51
CA ILE A 673 -8.00 16.25 5.16
C ILE A 673 -6.79 15.39 4.80
N ILE A 674 -5.94 15.10 5.79
CA ILE A 674 -4.73 14.32 5.57
C ILE A 674 -5.08 12.87 5.18
N GLY A 675 -4.76 12.50 3.95
CA GLY A 675 -5.04 11.17 3.38
C GLY A 675 -6.19 11.15 2.36
N ASP A 676 -6.89 12.26 2.19
CA ASP A 676 -7.86 12.46 1.13
C ASP A 676 -7.19 12.86 -0.20
N LYS A 677 -7.75 12.40 -1.32
CA LYS A 677 -7.20 12.63 -2.67
C LYS A 677 -7.53 14.02 -3.20
N ASP A 678 -8.70 14.56 -2.85
CA ASP A 678 -9.15 15.85 -3.35
C ASP A 678 -8.37 17.00 -2.71
N SER A 679 -7.89 16.78 -1.49
CA SER A 679 -6.99 17.69 -0.77
C SER A 679 -5.73 18.06 -1.58
N TYR A 680 -5.15 17.13 -2.36
CA TYR A 680 -3.97 17.44 -3.20
C TYR A 680 -4.30 18.37 -4.36
N ALA A 681 -5.50 18.28 -4.94
CA ALA A 681 -5.94 19.19 -5.98
C ALA A 681 -6.16 20.62 -5.44
N VAL A 682 -6.61 20.74 -4.18
CA VAL A 682 -6.76 22.04 -3.49
C VAL A 682 -5.40 22.69 -3.20
N MET A 683 -4.37 21.88 -2.93
CA MET A 683 -2.99 22.35 -2.67
C MET A 683 -2.29 22.87 -3.93
N ALA A 684 -2.70 22.45 -5.13
CA ALA A 684 -2.09 22.88 -6.38
C ALA A 684 -2.18 24.41 -6.54
N GLY A 685 -1.06 25.05 -6.86
CA GLY A 685 -0.99 26.51 -7.01
C GLY A 685 -1.05 27.31 -5.69
N LYS A 686 -0.89 26.65 -4.54
CA LYS A 686 -0.85 27.30 -3.21
C LYS A 686 0.56 27.28 -2.66
N TRP A 687 1.10 28.44 -2.31
CA TRP A 687 2.45 28.60 -1.78
C TRP A 687 2.46 28.44 -0.26
N VAL A 688 1.40 28.89 0.40
CA VAL A 688 1.16 28.65 1.83
C VAL A 688 -0.21 28.02 2.04
N ILE A 689 -0.24 27.03 2.92
CA ILE A 689 -1.46 26.35 3.36
C ILE A 689 -1.58 26.59 4.86
N GLU A 690 -2.62 27.30 5.28
CA GLU A 690 -2.98 27.45 6.68
C GLU A 690 -3.79 26.24 7.14
N LEU A 691 -3.33 25.63 8.21
CA LEU A 691 -4.02 24.53 8.88
C LEU A 691 -5.03 25.15 9.86
N ALA A 692 -6.30 25.15 9.47
CA ALA A 692 -7.40 25.55 10.34
C ALA A 692 -7.56 24.52 11.48
N GLU A 693 -7.71 25.01 12.72
CA GLU A 693 -7.97 24.20 13.93
C GLU A 693 -6.92 23.09 14.18
N LEU A 694 -5.82 23.46 14.84
CA LEU A 694 -4.77 22.53 15.29
C LEU A 694 -5.24 21.41 16.26
N ASP A 695 -6.52 21.35 16.62
CA ASP A 695 -7.13 20.24 17.35
C ASP A 695 -7.13 18.92 16.55
N ALA A 696 -6.98 18.98 15.21
CA ALA A 696 -6.73 17.83 14.33
C ALA A 696 -5.33 17.18 14.50
N LEU A 697 -4.53 17.65 15.47
CA LEU A 697 -3.28 17.02 15.90
C LEU A 697 -3.45 16.17 17.16
N SER A 698 -4.61 15.51 17.28
CA SER A 698 -4.88 14.55 18.33
C SER A 698 -3.82 13.42 18.35
N LYS A 699 -3.65 12.76 19.51
CA LYS A 699 -2.67 11.67 19.71
C LYS A 699 -2.84 10.51 18.70
N SER A 700 -4.04 10.35 18.11
CA SER A 700 -4.36 9.37 17.05
C SER A 700 -3.89 9.77 15.65
N GLU A 701 -3.75 11.07 15.34
CA GLU A 701 -3.46 11.59 13.98
C GLU A 701 -1.99 11.97 13.77
N SER A 702 -1.19 12.01 14.82
CA SER A 702 0.23 12.42 14.78
C SER A 702 1.07 11.62 13.75
N SER A 703 0.82 10.33 13.52
CA SER A 703 1.59 9.56 12.53
C SER A 703 1.30 9.96 11.08
N ASN A 704 0.04 10.28 10.76
CA ASN A 704 -0.36 10.69 9.41
C ASN A 704 0.13 12.11 9.14
N SER A 705 0.01 13.01 10.12
CA SER A 705 0.55 14.37 10.05
C SER A 705 2.07 14.37 9.86
N LYS A 706 2.81 13.52 10.59
CA LYS A 706 4.27 13.37 10.42
C LYS A 706 4.64 12.94 9.00
N ARG A 707 3.92 11.96 8.45
CA ARG A 707 4.12 11.49 7.08
C ARG A 707 3.82 12.61 6.10
N PHE A 708 2.64 13.23 6.23
CA PHE A 708 2.19 14.32 5.40
C PHE A 708 3.23 15.44 5.35
N PHE A 709 3.65 16.06 6.45
CA PHE A 709 4.64 17.14 6.40
C PHE A 709 6.03 16.70 5.86
N SER A 710 6.38 15.42 6.01
CA SER A 710 7.65 14.89 5.50
C SER A 710 7.63 14.48 4.03
N THR A 711 6.45 14.35 3.41
CA THR A 711 6.30 13.98 2.01
C THR A 711 6.95 15.04 1.12
N ALA A 712 7.80 14.60 0.20
CA ALA A 712 8.48 15.45 -0.77
C ALA A 712 7.72 15.55 -2.10
N VAL A 713 6.99 14.50 -2.48
CA VAL A 713 6.28 14.38 -3.75
C VAL A 713 4.87 13.90 -3.47
N ASP A 714 3.88 14.64 -3.95
CA ASP A 714 2.48 14.25 -3.88
C ASP A 714 2.10 13.55 -5.19
N THR A 715 1.53 12.35 -5.08
CA THR A 715 1.02 11.59 -6.24
C THR A 715 -0.50 11.74 -6.27
N TYR A 716 -1.03 12.47 -7.24
CA TYR A 716 -2.48 12.64 -7.41
C TYR A 716 -2.86 12.72 -8.89
N ARG A 717 -4.14 12.49 -9.17
CA ARG A 717 -4.71 12.62 -10.51
C ARG A 717 -5.47 13.94 -10.59
N PRO A 718 -4.97 14.95 -11.32
CA PRO A 718 -5.74 16.16 -11.59
C PRO A 718 -7.10 15.83 -12.21
N PRO A 719 -8.17 16.59 -11.92
CA PRO A 719 -9.52 16.29 -12.42
C PRO A 719 -9.62 16.07 -13.95
N TYR A 720 -8.78 16.77 -14.71
CA TYR A 720 -8.70 16.72 -16.17
C TYR A 720 -7.67 15.70 -16.70
N ALA A 721 -6.82 15.13 -15.84
CA ALA A 721 -5.80 14.18 -16.27
C ALA A 721 -6.36 12.76 -16.37
N LYS A 722 -5.89 11.96 -17.34
CA LYS A 722 -6.25 10.53 -17.47
C LYS A 722 -5.45 9.63 -16.50
N ARG A 723 -4.33 10.11 -15.98
CA ARG A 723 -3.37 9.37 -15.14
C ARG A 723 -3.00 10.19 -13.91
N ALA A 724 -2.60 9.52 -12.85
CA ALA A 724 -1.94 10.18 -11.73
C ALA A 724 -0.58 10.72 -12.18
N ILE A 725 -0.17 11.83 -11.58
CA ILE A 725 1.14 12.46 -11.80
C ILE A 725 1.82 12.65 -10.45
N ASP A 726 3.15 12.65 -10.48
CA ASP A 726 3.99 12.98 -9.33
C ASP A 726 4.30 14.47 -9.36
N VAL A 727 3.87 15.18 -8.31
CA VAL A 727 4.07 16.62 -8.16
C VAL A 727 4.97 16.86 -6.95
N PRO A 728 6.25 17.20 -7.16
CA PRO A 728 7.13 17.60 -6.07
C PRO A 728 6.58 18.82 -5.35
N ARG A 729 6.54 18.78 -4.02
CA ARG A 729 5.88 19.83 -3.21
C ARG A 729 6.53 21.18 -3.33
N GLN A 730 5.69 22.16 -3.61
CA GLN A 730 6.05 23.58 -3.77
C GLN A 730 5.43 24.48 -2.69
N SER A 731 4.70 23.91 -1.74
CA SER A 731 4.01 24.63 -0.66
C SER A 731 4.73 24.50 0.70
N VAL A 732 4.51 25.49 1.56
CA VAL A 732 4.81 25.44 3.00
C VAL A 732 3.53 25.44 3.82
N PHE A 733 3.64 25.00 5.07
CA PHE A 733 2.53 24.94 6.00
C PHE A 733 2.68 25.99 7.10
N ALA A 734 1.54 26.52 7.52
CA ALA A 734 1.39 27.45 8.62
C ALA A 734 0.17 27.04 9.46
N GLY A 735 0.12 27.47 10.72
CA GLY A 735 -1.03 27.27 11.59
C GLY A 735 -1.29 28.48 12.46
N THR A 736 -2.52 28.60 12.94
CA THR A 736 -2.93 29.63 13.88
C THR A 736 -3.62 29.00 15.09
N VAL A 737 -3.31 29.50 16.28
CA VAL A 737 -3.94 29.05 17.55
C VAL A 737 -4.35 30.22 18.41
N ASN A 738 -5.35 29.96 19.26
CA ASN A 738 -5.89 30.93 20.22
C ASN A 738 -5.49 30.60 21.68
N PHE A 739 -4.79 29.49 21.94
CA PHE A 739 -4.44 29.03 23.29
C PHE A 739 -2.99 28.56 23.38
N ASP A 740 -2.41 28.64 24.60
CA ASP A 740 -0.96 28.55 24.84
C ASP A 740 -0.41 27.10 24.96
N THR A 741 -1.26 26.06 25.04
CA THR A 741 -0.81 24.65 25.15
C THR A 741 -1.62 23.73 24.23
N TYR A 742 -0.96 23.11 23.25
CA TYR A 742 -1.66 22.32 22.22
C TYR A 742 -0.81 21.19 21.61
N LEU A 743 0.47 21.08 21.98
CA LEU A 743 1.37 20.07 21.43
C LEU A 743 1.30 18.78 22.26
N LYS A 744 0.73 17.70 21.73
CA LYS A 744 0.44 16.45 22.48
C LYS A 744 1.43 15.30 22.26
N ASP A 745 2.46 15.47 21.41
CA ASP A 745 3.42 14.41 21.06
C ASP A 745 4.89 14.85 21.06
N GLU A 746 5.61 14.46 22.11
CA GLU A 746 7.05 14.68 22.35
C GLU A 746 7.96 14.43 21.13
N SER A 747 7.67 13.42 20.29
CA SER A 747 8.50 13.07 19.13
C SER A 747 8.13 13.83 17.84
N GLY A 748 6.92 14.40 17.80
CA GLY A 748 6.38 15.14 16.65
C GLY A 748 6.61 16.64 16.72
N ASN A 749 6.74 17.17 17.94
CA ASN A 749 6.76 18.60 18.23
C ASN A 749 7.87 19.39 17.51
N ARG A 750 8.98 18.73 17.15
CA ARG A 750 10.11 19.33 16.41
C ARG A 750 9.72 20.05 15.12
N ARG A 751 8.56 19.71 14.55
CA ARG A 751 8.05 20.27 13.29
C ARG A 751 7.40 21.63 13.49
N TYR A 752 6.88 21.91 14.68
CA TYR A 752 6.14 23.14 14.94
C TYR A 752 7.09 24.22 15.46
N TRP A 753 7.00 25.41 14.87
CA TRP A 753 7.72 26.62 15.27
C TRP A 753 6.69 27.61 15.83
N PRO A 754 6.30 27.47 17.11
CA PRO A 754 5.36 28.38 17.75
C PRO A 754 5.95 29.78 17.94
N VAL A 755 5.19 30.81 17.62
CA VAL A 755 5.56 32.22 17.79
C VAL A 755 4.36 32.97 18.34
N LYS A 756 4.52 33.52 19.55
CA LYS A 756 3.51 34.39 20.16
C LYS A 756 3.57 35.78 19.52
N VAL A 757 2.43 36.27 19.06
CA VAL A 757 2.27 37.57 18.39
C VAL A 757 1.44 38.53 19.23
N ALA A 758 1.51 39.82 18.91
CA ALA A 758 0.72 40.86 19.57
C ALA A 758 -0.77 40.74 19.24
N ASP A 759 -1.61 41.37 20.08
CA ASP A 759 -3.07 41.40 19.88
C ASP A 759 -3.49 42.21 18.64
N ILE A 760 -2.63 43.11 18.16
CA ILE A 760 -2.86 43.91 16.96
C ILE A 760 -1.60 43.88 16.10
N LEU A 761 -1.73 43.37 14.88
CA LEU A 761 -0.61 43.19 13.95
C LEU A 761 -0.52 44.36 12.95
N ASN A 762 0.70 44.77 12.60
CA ASN A 762 0.96 45.80 11.60
C ASN A 762 0.90 45.23 10.17
N LEU A 763 -0.29 44.82 9.74
CA LEU A 763 -0.50 44.24 8.40
C LEU A 763 -0.27 45.27 7.28
N LYS A 764 -0.49 46.56 7.55
CA LYS A 764 -0.24 47.63 6.57
C LYS A 764 1.26 47.78 6.29
N GLY A 765 2.09 47.79 7.33
CA GLY A 765 3.55 47.79 7.18
C GLY A 765 4.04 46.52 6.49
N LEU A 766 3.51 45.36 6.89
CA LEU A 766 3.85 44.08 6.24
C LEU A 766 3.52 44.08 4.75
N ALA A 767 2.38 44.64 4.36
CA ALA A 767 1.98 44.75 2.96
C ALA A 767 2.89 45.71 2.16
N ALA A 768 3.33 46.82 2.78
CA ALA A 768 4.22 47.79 2.15
C ALA A 768 5.62 47.21 1.89
N ASP A 769 6.14 46.43 2.83
CA ASP A 769 7.50 45.88 2.77
C ASP A 769 7.54 44.44 2.21
N ARG A 770 6.38 43.83 1.91
CA ARG A 770 6.24 42.45 1.42
C ARG A 770 7.23 42.10 0.31
N ASP A 771 7.26 42.94 -0.72
CA ASP A 771 8.07 42.69 -1.92
C ASP A 771 9.57 42.78 -1.59
N GLN A 772 9.98 43.64 -0.65
CA GLN A 772 11.36 43.73 -0.18
C GLN A 772 11.75 42.56 0.71
N ILE A 773 10.85 42.06 1.56
CA ILE A 773 11.07 40.84 2.36
C ILE A 773 11.28 39.64 1.44
N TRP A 774 10.47 39.50 0.38
CA TRP A 774 10.64 38.43 -0.60
C TRP A 774 11.88 38.59 -1.45
N ALA A 775 12.25 39.81 -1.84
CA ALA A 775 13.49 40.09 -2.56
C ALA A 775 14.72 39.66 -1.75
N GLU A 776 14.76 40.01 -0.46
CA GLU A 776 15.83 39.60 0.46
C GLU A 776 15.88 38.08 0.65
N ALA A 777 14.72 37.42 0.81
CA ALA A 777 14.63 35.97 0.94
C ALA A 777 15.10 35.25 -0.32
N PHE A 778 14.72 35.78 -1.49
CA PHE A 778 15.13 35.24 -2.78
C PHE A 778 16.63 35.40 -3.02
N GLN A 779 17.18 36.58 -2.73
CA GLN A 779 18.62 36.80 -2.81
C GLN A 779 19.39 35.88 -1.86
N THR A 780 18.94 35.73 -0.61
CA THR A 780 19.52 34.79 0.36
C THR A 780 19.52 33.35 -0.17
N TYR A 781 18.42 32.93 -0.81
CA TYR A 781 18.33 31.62 -1.45
C TYR A 781 19.34 31.50 -2.60
N CYS A 782 19.43 32.49 -3.50
CA CYS A 782 20.33 32.46 -4.65
C CYS A 782 21.80 32.44 -4.23
N GLU A 783 22.18 33.24 -3.24
CA GLU A 783 23.54 33.25 -2.67
C GLU A 783 23.89 31.88 -2.09
N TRP A 784 22.96 31.26 -1.35
CA TRP A 784 23.15 29.91 -0.83
C TRP A 784 23.22 28.86 -1.94
N ASP A 785 22.33 28.91 -2.94
CA ASP A 785 22.27 27.90 -3.99
C ASP A 785 23.54 27.92 -4.86
N ALA A 786 24.06 29.12 -5.15
CA ALA A 786 25.35 29.31 -5.81
C ALA A 786 26.50 28.74 -4.97
N ALA A 787 26.61 29.13 -3.70
CA ALA A 787 27.66 28.60 -2.81
C ALA A 787 27.56 27.09 -2.61
N ASN A 788 26.35 26.54 -2.52
CA ASN A 788 26.10 25.12 -2.35
C ASN A 788 26.44 24.33 -3.63
N LEU A 789 26.23 24.92 -4.80
CA LEU A 789 26.67 24.35 -6.08
C LEU A 789 28.19 24.29 -6.17
N GLU A 790 28.89 25.36 -5.76
CA GLU A 790 30.37 25.39 -5.68
C GLU A 790 30.93 24.37 -4.68
N ALA A 791 30.17 24.07 -3.62
CA ALA A 791 30.53 23.11 -2.59
C ALA A 791 30.01 21.68 -2.83
N ASP A 792 29.63 21.32 -4.07
CA ASP A 792 29.12 19.99 -4.45
C ASP A 792 27.93 19.50 -3.59
N GLY A 793 27.07 20.42 -3.16
CA GLY A 793 25.89 20.12 -2.34
C GLY A 793 26.18 19.91 -0.85
N ALA A 794 27.36 20.27 -0.35
CA ALA A 794 27.76 20.06 1.04
C ALA A 794 27.21 21.10 2.02
N ILE A 795 26.70 22.25 1.55
CA ILE A 795 26.18 23.32 2.42
C ILE A 795 24.74 22.99 2.83
N PRO A 796 24.46 22.85 4.14
CA PRO A 796 23.09 22.66 4.61
C PRO A 796 22.18 23.79 4.13
N ALA A 797 20.94 23.47 3.77
CA ALA A 797 20.00 24.50 3.37
C ALA A 797 19.76 25.52 4.50
N PRO A 798 19.62 26.84 4.22
CA PRO A 798 19.56 27.88 5.25
C PRO A 798 18.39 27.70 6.22
N TRP A 799 17.33 27.05 5.75
CA TRP A 799 16.13 26.74 6.52
C TRP A 799 16.22 25.48 7.37
N GLN A 800 17.32 24.72 7.31
CA GLN A 800 17.53 23.61 8.25
C GLN A 800 17.91 24.15 9.63
N VAL A 801 17.32 23.57 10.67
CA VAL A 801 17.72 23.85 12.05
C VAL A 801 19.02 23.13 12.35
N LEU A 802 20.08 23.90 12.56
CA LEU A 802 21.44 23.43 12.83
C LEU A 802 21.55 22.88 14.26
N ALA A 803 22.63 22.15 14.53
CA ALA A 803 22.79 21.43 15.80
C ALA A 803 22.85 22.36 17.03
N ASP A 804 23.47 23.51 16.87
CA ASP A 804 23.60 24.60 17.83
C ASP A 804 22.32 25.42 18.00
N GLU A 805 21.45 25.47 16.98
CA GLU A 805 20.16 26.16 17.03
C GLU A 805 19.07 25.30 17.73
N LYS A 806 19.17 23.97 17.67
CA LYS A 806 18.17 23.04 18.23
C LYS A 806 17.73 23.33 19.66
N PRO A 807 18.62 23.69 20.61
CA PRO A 807 18.21 24.02 21.98
C PRO A 807 17.19 25.17 22.03
N LEU A 808 17.34 26.19 21.18
CA LEU A 808 16.43 27.35 21.14
C LEU A 808 15.01 26.92 20.73
N PHE A 809 14.90 26.11 19.68
CA PHE A 809 13.61 25.59 19.21
C PHE A 809 12.96 24.65 20.22
N ARG A 810 13.77 23.83 20.90
CA ARG A 810 13.28 22.86 21.87
C ARG A 810 12.65 23.54 23.08
N VAL A 811 13.23 24.63 23.59
CA VAL A 811 12.66 25.39 24.72
C VAL A 811 11.23 25.84 24.42
N GLU A 812 11.00 26.42 23.25
CA GLU A 812 9.68 26.90 22.83
C GLU A 812 8.69 25.75 22.60
N GLN A 813 9.15 24.63 22.03
CA GLN A 813 8.34 23.43 21.80
C GLN A 813 7.94 22.73 23.10
N ASP A 814 8.87 22.61 24.04
CA ASP A 814 8.65 21.97 25.34
C ASP A 814 7.70 22.83 26.21
N ALA A 815 7.79 24.17 26.12
CA ALA A 815 6.89 25.08 26.84
C ALA A 815 5.40 24.93 26.46
N ARG A 816 5.11 24.41 25.25
CA ARG A 816 3.74 24.22 24.72
C ARG A 816 3.30 22.76 24.70
N TYR A 817 4.14 21.87 25.24
CA TYR A 817 3.84 20.45 25.36
C TYR A 817 2.78 20.22 26.45
N GLU A 818 1.65 19.65 26.04
CA GLU A 818 0.64 19.15 26.95
C GLU A 818 0.90 17.66 27.20
N GLY A 819 1.49 17.39 28.36
CA GLY A 819 1.82 16.05 28.83
C GLY A 819 0.60 15.16 29.09
N ASP A 820 0.83 13.85 29.23
CA ASP A 820 -0.25 12.95 29.64
C ASP A 820 -0.70 13.26 31.07
N VAL A 821 -2.00 13.14 31.37
CA VAL A 821 -2.55 13.35 32.73
C VAL A 821 -1.88 12.47 33.80
N PHE A 822 -1.26 11.36 33.39
CA PHE A 822 -0.49 10.50 34.29
C PHE A 822 0.92 10.99 34.60
N GLU A 823 1.52 11.84 33.77
CA GLU A 823 2.91 12.31 33.94
C GLU A 823 3.14 12.95 35.31
N PRO A 824 2.32 13.91 35.80
CA PRO A 824 2.56 14.52 37.12
C PRO A 824 2.43 13.52 38.28
N MET A 825 1.50 12.56 38.17
CA MET A 825 1.30 11.53 39.18
C MET A 825 2.49 10.56 39.22
N ILE A 826 2.92 10.11 38.04
CA ILE A 826 4.09 9.23 37.89
C ILE A 826 5.35 9.96 38.36
N ALA A 827 5.56 11.21 37.97
CA ALA A 827 6.73 12.00 38.37
C ALA A 827 6.87 12.09 39.90
N ARG A 828 5.78 12.41 40.62
CA ARG A 828 5.77 12.44 42.09
C ARG A 828 6.01 11.05 42.70
N PHE A 829 5.47 10.00 42.08
CA PHE A 829 5.64 8.63 42.56
C PHE A 829 7.07 8.12 42.40
N ILE A 830 7.75 8.48 41.30
CA ILE A 830 9.10 8.02 41.01
C ILE A 830 10.21 8.93 41.59
N GLU A 831 9.87 10.13 42.06
CA GLU A 831 10.82 11.15 42.55
C GLU A 831 11.80 10.59 43.60
N LEU A 832 11.29 9.81 44.55
CA LEU A 832 12.04 9.23 45.68
C LEU A 832 12.43 7.76 45.47
N ARG A 833 12.35 7.25 44.24
CA ARG A 833 12.69 5.86 43.92
C ARG A 833 13.85 5.82 42.93
N ASP A 834 14.65 4.76 43.01
CA ASP A 834 15.72 4.49 42.04
C ASP A 834 15.25 3.57 40.91
N ARG A 835 14.23 2.76 41.21
CA ARG A 835 13.70 1.71 40.34
C ARG A 835 12.20 1.54 40.57
N VAL A 836 11.46 1.33 39.49
CA VAL A 836 10.02 1.01 39.50
C VAL A 836 9.65 0.03 38.39
N THR A 837 8.64 -0.80 38.59
CA THR A 837 8.07 -1.73 37.61
C THR A 837 6.79 -1.17 37.00
N MET A 838 6.32 -1.77 35.91
CA MET A 838 5.05 -1.35 35.28
C MET A 838 3.87 -1.66 36.21
N GLU A 839 3.94 -2.77 36.93
CA GLU A 839 2.93 -3.24 37.88
C GLU A 839 2.81 -2.29 39.08
N GLU A 840 3.92 -1.80 39.63
CA GLU A 840 3.91 -0.79 40.71
C GLU A 840 3.29 0.53 40.23
N ILE A 841 3.55 0.95 38.99
CA ILE A 841 2.96 2.19 38.47
C ILE A 841 1.45 2.02 38.21
N LEU A 842 1.04 0.91 37.60
CA LEU A 842 -0.38 0.63 37.35
C LEU A 842 -1.17 0.49 38.66
N GLY A 843 -0.65 -0.30 39.60
CA GLY A 843 -1.37 -0.66 40.83
C GLY A 843 -1.22 0.34 41.96
N GLU A 844 -0.02 0.83 42.23
CA GLU A 844 0.26 1.66 43.41
C GLU A 844 0.22 3.16 43.08
N CYS A 845 0.79 3.58 41.94
CA CYS A 845 0.78 4.98 41.54
C CYS A 845 -0.58 5.42 41.02
N LEU A 846 -1.08 4.73 39.98
CA LEU A 846 -2.28 5.13 39.26
C LEU A 846 -3.56 4.48 39.80
N LYS A 847 -3.42 3.46 40.66
CA LYS A 847 -4.53 2.72 41.27
C LYS A 847 -5.55 2.22 40.25
N LEU A 848 -5.06 1.74 39.10
CA LEU A 848 -5.90 1.20 38.03
C LEU A 848 -6.29 -0.24 38.35
N ASP A 849 -7.57 -0.56 38.18
CA ASP A 849 -8.08 -1.93 38.28
C ASP A 849 -7.35 -2.87 37.31
N MET A 850 -7.16 -4.14 37.68
CA MET A 850 -6.49 -5.14 36.83
C MET A 850 -7.13 -5.29 35.44
N SER A 851 -8.44 -5.04 35.30
CA SER A 851 -9.14 -5.03 34.01
C SER A 851 -8.64 -3.94 33.05
N LYS A 852 -8.03 -2.87 33.58
CA LYS A 852 -7.45 -1.76 32.83
C LYS A 852 -5.96 -1.92 32.54
N TRP A 853 -5.33 -3.02 32.98
CA TRP A 853 -3.90 -3.32 32.73
C TRP A 853 -3.68 -3.83 31.29
N THR A 854 -4.28 -3.15 30.32
CA THR A 854 -4.23 -3.52 28.91
C THR A 854 -2.85 -3.18 28.32
N PRO A 855 -2.42 -3.86 27.24
CA PRO A 855 -1.19 -3.49 26.53
C PRO A 855 -1.20 -2.06 25.97
N ALA A 856 -2.38 -1.46 25.75
CA ALA A 856 -2.50 -0.06 25.35
C ALA A 856 -2.13 0.88 26.51
N GLU A 857 -2.67 0.61 27.70
CA GLU A 857 -2.41 1.42 28.90
C GLU A 857 -0.94 1.34 29.34
N GLN A 858 -0.36 0.14 29.32
CA GLN A 858 1.06 -0.06 29.59
C GLN A 858 1.97 0.70 28.62
N ARG A 859 1.58 0.81 27.35
CA ARG A 859 2.33 1.60 26.35
C ARG A 859 2.19 3.10 26.60
N ARG A 860 1.00 3.58 26.99
CA ARG A 860 0.74 4.99 27.36
C ARG A 860 1.58 5.41 28.57
N ILE A 861 1.57 4.60 29.62
CA ILE A 861 2.38 4.82 30.83
C ILE A 861 3.87 4.73 30.52
N GLY A 862 4.29 3.76 29.71
CA GLY A 862 5.67 3.65 29.26
C GLY A 862 6.18 4.89 28.52
N LYS A 863 5.31 5.59 27.76
CA LYS A 863 5.63 6.88 27.14
C LYS A 863 5.76 7.99 28.18
N ALA A 864 4.80 8.11 29.12
CA ALA A 864 4.85 9.09 30.21
C ALA A 864 6.12 8.94 31.08
N ILE A 865 6.55 7.72 31.38
CA ILE A 865 7.81 7.48 32.12
C ILE A 865 9.02 7.93 31.31
N LYS A 866 8.99 7.70 29.99
CA LYS A 866 10.07 8.09 29.10
C LYS A 866 10.17 9.60 28.94
N SER A 867 9.04 10.32 28.86
CA SER A 867 9.02 11.79 28.78
C SER A 867 9.54 12.45 30.07
N ILE A 868 9.34 11.81 31.23
CA ILE A 868 9.97 12.21 32.51
C ILE A 868 11.48 11.88 32.54
N GLY A 869 12.02 11.22 31.50
CA GLY A 869 13.45 10.96 31.35
C GLY A 869 13.95 9.63 31.93
N TRP A 870 13.06 8.71 32.32
CA TRP A 870 13.44 7.39 32.84
C TRP A 870 13.62 6.35 31.73
N ILE A 871 14.53 5.40 31.94
CA ILE A 871 14.88 4.37 30.94
C ILE A 871 14.39 2.99 31.35
N ARG A 872 13.94 2.21 30.37
CA ARG A 872 13.48 0.83 30.55
C ARG A 872 14.66 -0.15 30.47
N LYS A 873 14.85 -0.98 31.50
CA LYS A 873 15.86 -2.04 31.56
C LYS A 873 15.23 -3.40 31.83
N ARG A 874 15.96 -4.46 31.49
CA ARG A 874 15.57 -5.86 31.74
C ARG A 874 16.43 -6.45 32.83
N GLU A 875 15.83 -7.24 33.70
CA GLU A 875 16.53 -7.92 34.77
C GLU A 875 17.46 -9.01 34.22
N THR A 876 18.73 -8.97 34.63
CA THR A 876 19.78 -9.90 34.17
C THR A 876 19.91 -11.16 35.03
N LYS A 877 19.33 -11.18 36.24
CA LYS A 877 19.28 -12.34 37.14
C LYS A 877 17.86 -12.51 37.69
N GLY A 878 17.28 -13.71 37.61
CA GLY A 878 15.89 -13.99 38.05
C GLY A 878 14.87 -14.02 36.91
N GLY A 879 13.58 -13.81 37.23
CA GLY A 879 12.40 -14.01 36.37
C GLY A 879 12.29 -13.18 35.08
N ARG A 880 13.38 -12.56 34.62
CA ARG A 880 13.51 -11.80 33.36
C ARG A 880 12.48 -10.67 33.19
N GLY A 881 12.04 -10.05 34.30
CA GLY A 881 11.09 -8.94 34.32
C GLY A 881 11.66 -7.63 33.77
N TRP A 882 10.79 -6.71 33.35
CA TRP A 882 11.15 -5.36 32.91
C TRP A 882 10.96 -4.36 34.05
N TYR A 883 11.84 -3.36 34.15
CA TYR A 883 11.72 -2.26 35.09
C TYR A 883 12.18 -0.94 34.46
N TYR A 884 11.88 0.18 35.11
CA TYR A 884 12.32 1.51 34.77
C TYR A 884 13.25 2.02 35.88
N GLN A 885 14.28 2.78 35.49
CA GLN A 885 15.18 3.45 36.41
C GLN A 885 15.58 4.82 35.87
N ARG A 886 16.03 5.71 36.75
CA ARG A 886 16.66 6.97 36.36
C ARG A 886 17.94 6.65 35.55
N PRO A 887 18.25 7.42 34.48
CA PRO A 887 19.56 7.32 33.83
C PRO A 887 20.65 7.60 34.87
N GLU A 888 21.76 6.86 34.83
CA GLU A 888 22.95 7.26 35.57
C GLU A 888 23.34 8.65 35.08
N GLN A 889 23.52 9.60 36.00
CA GLN A 889 24.02 10.93 35.65
C GLN A 889 25.37 10.74 34.98
N VAL A 890 25.41 10.88 33.65
CA VAL A 890 26.65 11.23 32.99
C VAL A 890 26.92 12.66 33.44
N GLU A 891 27.94 12.85 34.27
CA GLU A 891 28.51 14.18 34.50
C GLU A 891 28.85 14.75 33.12
N ILE A 892 27.96 15.59 32.60
CA ILE A 892 28.35 16.56 31.60
C ILE A 892 29.27 17.48 32.35
N ILE A 893 30.58 17.30 32.16
CA ILE A 893 31.59 18.27 32.57
C ILE A 893 31.21 19.56 31.85
N ALA A 894 30.46 20.41 32.54
CA ALA A 894 30.27 21.78 32.17
C ALA A 894 31.65 22.42 32.20
N ARG A 895 32.26 22.60 31.02
CA ARG A 895 33.34 23.59 30.90
C ARG A 895 32.73 24.91 31.36
N PRO A 896 33.30 25.58 32.37
CA PRO A 896 32.76 26.84 32.82
C PRO A 896 32.84 27.83 31.65
N ALA A 897 31.70 28.40 31.30
CA ALA A 897 31.63 29.66 30.58
C ALA A 897 32.26 30.71 31.50
N SER A 898 33.56 30.95 31.32
CA SER A 898 34.33 31.96 32.04
C SER A 898 35.09 32.78 31.03
N ALA A 899 34.60 34.01 30.84
CA ALA A 899 35.37 35.23 30.60
C ALA A 899 36.50 35.16 29.56
N ALA A 900 36.20 35.65 28.36
CA ALA A 900 37.19 36.27 27.48
C ALA A 900 36.56 37.42 26.69
N LEU A 901 36.22 38.49 27.41
CA LEU A 901 36.16 39.85 26.88
C LEU A 901 37.12 40.69 27.74
N ALA A 902 37.95 41.50 27.07
CA ALA A 902 39.18 42.18 27.53
C ALA A 902 40.37 41.20 27.69
N THR A 903 41.44 41.26 26.89
CA THR A 903 42.22 42.41 26.47
C THR A 903 42.85 42.15 25.09
N ALA A 904 42.54 42.99 24.09
CA ALA A 904 43.38 43.15 22.91
C ALA A 904 43.99 44.55 23.02
N GLU A 905 45.22 44.59 23.54
CA GLU A 905 46.08 45.76 23.47
C GLU A 905 46.51 46.02 22.03
N VAL A 906 46.71 47.32 21.78
CA VAL A 906 47.23 47.97 20.59
C VAL A 906 48.70 47.57 20.35
N GLY A 907 49.10 47.41 19.09
CA GLY A 907 50.51 47.27 18.66
C GLY A 907 50.65 46.34 17.45
N ASP A 908 50.36 46.77 16.22
CA ASP A 908 51.22 47.54 15.31
C ASP A 908 52.12 46.66 14.39
N GLU A 909 52.11 47.04 13.12
CA GLU A 909 53.09 46.77 12.05
C GLU A 909 53.57 45.33 11.73
N SER A 910 53.18 44.81 10.55
CA SER A 910 54.03 44.84 9.33
C SER A 910 53.66 43.79 8.26
N CYS A 911 53.39 44.30 7.05
CA CYS A 911 53.73 43.76 5.71
C CYS A 911 53.52 42.26 5.39
N PHE A 912 52.49 41.90 4.61
CA PHE A 912 52.45 41.88 3.12
C PHE A 912 51.14 41.28 2.62
#